data_AF-A0A7V3VZC9-F1
#
_entry.id   AF-A0A7V3VZC9-F1
#
_cell.length_a   1.000
_cell.length_b   1.000
_cell.length_c   1.000
_cell.angle_alpha   90.00
_cell.angle_beta   90.00
_cell.angle_gamma   90.00
#
_symmetry.space_group_name_H-M   'P 1'
#
loop_
_entity.id
_entity.type
_entity.pdbx_description
1 polymer ?
#
loop_
_entity_poly.entity_id
_entity_poly.type
_entity_poly.pdbx_seq_one_letter_code
_entity_poly.pdbx_strand_id
1 'polypeptide(L)'
;MKTRRPHRLFHVFLCTAALAPPAAPAQSELNKPYDLTIVVHVAENRLLTDVFRKRIERELHDGFQAALGDMGRVTVTHEHPRLADVLARGLRSLEDWKDRDDRKTHFVLIDYTGVHYEIQARQYDGTIGRPSPVVRYDRTRDRDFVAKAAALLVKHDFGVLGTVVAGPENAKKQVKIELRGGGLGDMTRWVDKDDVFALAPPEGGTMEVLKWAFLQVEQVPAEDARDGLCLCRFFHRYRLPSIVGYRCIKLGTVEAPLRLRWVQKQKVRDGFKIKPLDQPLGVEIRRYGFDGEEATKLTKQSDANGILETVADGKDGLFHNVAFVRVVSGLGEGPDSHPQVPIALVDDQPVVIEVNASTQSDTLFAIRKSTWQRDVADSVQMQAGLFKRLEALSADPKNRSEIIAAATSGMSRAKEDRMNLLKEKEALVREAQKAHHDLKTPLEDRRLKQLEEYEQALAQFLAEQKKIEETENDPQRKRWLSEIENAKLLEKELEYGKAIEIYERIQKEGFQDAELDKHLEQLHKDWDARSPEHEEARGFIYRVWPTLDLARLEENVPKAQKALQTCKKVRDRIGIQKLLRGTLGHADQLEKKLVELRPDLVIDDEKEALQLKKVSEQISKLGMDIQDCLKALNDK
;
A
#
# COMPACT_ATOMS: atom_id res chain seq x y z
N MET A 1 39.24 29.39 -66.91
CA MET A 1 38.52 28.35 -67.69
C MET A 1 39.47 27.21 -68.06
N LYS A 2 39.58 26.22 -67.18
CA LYS A 2 40.25 24.91 -67.29
C LYS A 2 39.60 24.06 -66.18
N THR A 3 39.28 22.77 -66.22
CA THR A 3 39.45 21.65 -67.16
C THR A 3 38.70 20.45 -66.56
N ARG A 4 38.10 19.59 -67.42
CA ARG A 4 37.99 18.11 -67.34
C ARG A 4 37.22 17.37 -66.21
N ARG A 5 36.17 16.66 -66.68
CA ARG A 5 35.66 15.28 -66.39
C ARG A 5 35.56 14.74 -64.94
N PRO A 6 34.40 14.15 -64.56
CA PRO A 6 34.26 13.33 -63.36
C PRO A 6 34.26 11.81 -63.65
N HIS A 7 34.32 11.07 -62.54
CA HIS A 7 34.08 9.63 -62.35
C HIS A 7 35.27 8.67 -62.49
N ARG A 8 35.85 8.30 -61.34
CA ARG A 8 35.83 6.92 -60.82
C ARG A 8 36.38 6.82 -59.38
N LEU A 9 35.70 5.98 -58.60
CA LEU A 9 36.12 5.22 -57.39
C LEU A 9 36.76 5.96 -56.22
N PHE A 10 36.12 5.89 -55.04
CA PHE A 10 36.78 5.38 -53.83
C PHE A 10 35.74 4.81 -52.86
N HIS A 11 35.87 3.51 -52.58
CA HIS A 11 35.26 2.84 -51.44
C HIS A 11 35.94 3.30 -50.15
N VAL A 12 35.16 3.69 -49.15
CA VAL A 12 35.51 3.47 -47.74
C VAL A 12 34.24 3.06 -47.01
N PHE A 13 34.13 1.77 -46.74
CA PHE A 13 33.23 1.18 -45.76
C PHE A 13 33.78 1.51 -44.37
N LEU A 14 33.10 2.35 -43.59
CA LEU A 14 33.29 2.43 -42.15
C LEU A 14 32.14 1.66 -41.50
N CYS A 15 32.38 0.37 -41.21
CA CYS A 15 31.58 -0.39 -40.27
C CYS A 15 31.93 0.08 -38.85
N THR A 16 31.23 1.08 -38.34
CA THR A 16 31.12 1.28 -36.90
C THR A 16 30.18 0.21 -36.34
N ALA A 17 30.77 -0.85 -35.79
CA ALA A 17 30.06 -1.79 -34.95
C ALA A 17 29.48 -1.02 -33.75
N ALA A 18 28.19 -0.70 -33.83
CA ALA A 18 27.41 -0.24 -32.69
C ALA A 18 27.27 -1.44 -31.72
N LEU A 19 28.22 -1.57 -30.80
CA LEU A 19 28.05 -2.37 -29.59
C LEU A 19 26.81 -1.83 -28.88
N ALA A 20 25.74 -2.62 -28.88
CA ALA A 20 24.58 -2.37 -28.05
C ALA A 20 25.06 -2.21 -26.59
N PRO A 21 24.69 -1.13 -25.88
CA PRO A 21 24.95 -1.07 -24.45
C PRO A 21 24.25 -2.27 -23.78
N PRO A 22 24.89 -2.95 -22.81
CA PRO A 22 24.23 -4.00 -22.04
C PRO A 22 22.97 -3.42 -21.40
N ALA A 23 21.91 -4.23 -21.35
CA ALA A 23 20.69 -3.89 -20.64
C ALA A 23 21.03 -3.37 -19.23
N ALA A 24 20.40 -2.27 -18.82
CA ALA A 24 20.64 -1.71 -17.49
C ALA A 24 20.41 -2.83 -16.44
N PRO A 25 21.36 -3.09 -15.54
CA PRO A 25 21.19 -4.09 -14.51
C PRO A 25 19.98 -3.71 -13.66
N ALA A 26 19.12 -4.68 -13.38
CA ALA A 26 18.04 -4.51 -12.41
C ALA A 26 18.64 -3.99 -11.09
N GLN A 27 17.98 -3.00 -10.48
CA GLN A 27 18.46 -2.39 -9.24
C GLN A 27 18.54 -3.46 -8.15
N SER A 28 19.73 -3.65 -7.56
CA SER A 28 19.96 -4.62 -6.48
C SER A 28 18.98 -4.40 -5.33
N GLU A 29 18.34 -5.48 -4.88
CA GLU A 29 17.41 -5.48 -3.73
C GLU A 29 18.03 -6.16 -2.50
N LEU A 30 19.34 -6.43 -2.54
CA LEU A 30 20.08 -7.14 -1.51
C LEU A 30 19.87 -6.55 -0.10
N ASN A 31 19.90 -5.22 0.00
CA ASN A 31 19.77 -4.48 1.26
C ASN A 31 18.38 -3.88 1.47
N LYS A 32 17.39 -4.34 0.71
CA LYS A 32 16.02 -3.82 0.78
C LYS A 32 15.19 -4.72 1.71
N PRO A 33 14.74 -4.24 2.88
CA PRO A 33 13.91 -5.05 3.77
C PRO A 33 12.55 -5.32 3.14
N TYR A 34 11.89 -6.40 3.55
CA TYR A 34 10.50 -6.69 3.24
C TYR A 34 9.57 -5.81 4.09
N ASP A 35 8.48 -5.35 3.49
CA ASP A 35 7.34 -4.79 4.22
C ASP A 35 6.22 -5.84 4.20
N LEU A 36 6.15 -6.66 5.25
CA LEU A 36 5.20 -7.76 5.38
C LEU A 36 3.96 -7.29 6.14
N THR A 37 2.81 -7.29 5.48
CA THR A 37 1.50 -7.06 6.09
C THR A 37 0.73 -8.38 6.17
N ILE A 38 0.34 -8.80 7.38
CA ILE A 38 -0.52 -9.97 7.59
C ILE A 38 -1.91 -9.46 7.99
N VAL A 39 -2.88 -9.63 7.10
CA VAL A 39 -4.28 -9.31 7.33
C VAL A 39 -4.96 -10.53 7.94
N VAL A 40 -5.29 -10.47 9.22
CA VAL A 40 -5.91 -11.56 9.95
C VAL A 40 -7.40 -11.28 10.11
N HIS A 41 -8.21 -12.19 9.59
CA HIS A 41 -9.64 -12.20 9.85
C HIS A 41 -10.01 -13.46 10.63
N VAL A 42 -10.68 -13.26 11.76
CA VAL A 42 -11.23 -14.33 12.58
C VAL A 42 -12.75 -14.26 12.51
N ALA A 43 -13.41 -15.35 12.13
CA ALA A 43 -14.86 -15.40 12.01
C ALA A 43 -15.56 -15.12 13.34
N GLU A 44 -16.79 -14.61 13.28
CA GLU A 44 -17.60 -14.39 14.46
C GLU A 44 -18.07 -15.72 15.05
N ASN A 45 -17.50 -16.10 16.20
CA ASN A 45 -17.84 -17.33 16.90
C ASN A 45 -17.61 -17.18 18.41
N ARG A 46 -18.46 -17.79 19.23
CA ARG A 46 -18.35 -17.77 20.69
C ARG A 46 -16.99 -18.25 21.23
N LEU A 47 -16.29 -19.11 20.50
CA LEU A 47 -14.98 -19.65 20.88
C LEU A 47 -13.81 -18.77 20.39
N LEU A 48 -14.08 -17.84 19.48
CA LEU A 48 -13.11 -16.94 18.83
C LEU A 48 -13.20 -15.54 19.44
N THR A 49 -13.01 -15.46 20.76
CA THR A 49 -13.11 -14.23 21.54
C THR A 49 -12.07 -13.17 21.16
N ASP A 50 -12.25 -11.92 21.57
CA ASP A 50 -11.27 -10.85 21.32
C ASP A 50 -9.88 -11.14 21.90
N VAL A 51 -9.83 -11.85 23.03
CA VAL A 51 -8.57 -12.32 23.63
C VAL A 51 -7.85 -13.29 22.70
N PHE A 52 -8.61 -14.18 22.05
CA PHE A 52 -8.05 -15.08 21.04
C PHE A 52 -7.51 -14.30 19.84
N ARG A 53 -8.29 -13.36 19.30
CA ARG A 53 -7.89 -12.50 18.17
C ARG A 53 -6.58 -11.77 18.44
N LYS A 54 -6.49 -11.09 19.59
CA LYS A 54 -5.28 -10.36 20.02
C LYS A 54 -4.08 -11.28 20.24
N ARG A 55 -4.32 -12.50 20.73
CA ARG A 55 -3.26 -13.50 20.89
C ARG A 55 -2.70 -13.94 19.54
N ILE A 56 -3.56 -14.27 18.57
CA ILE A 56 -3.13 -14.64 17.21
C ILE A 56 -2.32 -13.50 16.58
N GLU A 57 -2.81 -12.26 16.68
CA GLU A 57 -2.14 -11.07 16.15
C GLU A 57 -0.73 -10.92 16.70
N ARG A 58 -0.59 -10.96 18.04
CA ARG A 58 0.69 -10.84 18.72
C ARG A 58 1.65 -11.98 18.36
N GLU A 59 1.17 -13.23 18.37
CA GLU A 59 2.02 -14.39 18.07
C GLU A 59 2.51 -14.39 16.62
N LEU A 60 1.67 -13.97 15.67
CA LEU A 60 2.08 -13.80 14.28
C LEU A 60 3.08 -12.65 14.13
N HIS A 61 2.81 -11.50 14.74
CA HIS A 61 3.70 -10.34 14.70
C HIS A 61 5.08 -10.69 15.26
N ASP A 62 5.12 -11.14 16.52
CA ASP A 62 6.36 -11.41 17.23
C ASP A 62 7.14 -12.55 16.58
N GLY A 63 6.42 -13.60 16.14
CA GLY A 63 7.02 -14.75 15.46
C GLY A 63 7.70 -14.37 14.15
N PHE A 64 7.02 -13.61 13.27
CA PHE A 64 7.60 -13.19 12.00
C PHE A 64 8.65 -12.09 12.16
N GLN A 65 8.45 -11.13 13.06
CA GLN A 65 9.43 -10.06 13.29
C GLN A 65 10.74 -10.63 13.85
N ALA A 66 10.65 -11.60 14.77
CA ALA A 66 11.83 -12.30 15.29
C ALA A 66 12.50 -13.17 14.20
N ALA A 67 11.72 -13.80 13.31
CA ALA A 67 12.26 -14.63 12.25
C ALA A 67 12.92 -13.83 11.11
N LEU A 68 12.37 -12.67 10.76
CA LEU A 68 12.89 -11.79 9.72
C LEU A 68 14.04 -10.90 10.23
N GLY A 69 14.00 -10.48 11.49
CA GLY A 69 14.98 -9.53 12.03
C GLY A 69 15.05 -8.26 11.18
N ASP A 70 16.24 -7.85 10.77
CA ASP A 70 16.45 -6.68 9.92
C ASP A 70 16.01 -6.90 8.46
N MET A 71 15.76 -8.15 8.04
CA MET A 71 15.31 -8.44 6.68
C MET A 71 13.89 -7.96 6.40
N GLY A 72 13.08 -7.63 7.41
CA GLY A 72 11.73 -7.17 7.17
C GLY A 72 11.06 -6.50 8.36
N ARG A 73 10.06 -5.68 8.05
CA ARG A 73 9.13 -5.08 9.00
C ARG A 73 7.80 -5.82 8.90
N VAL A 74 7.24 -6.19 10.04
CA VAL A 74 5.99 -6.95 10.10
C VAL A 74 4.88 -6.08 10.67
N THR A 75 3.78 -6.00 9.95
CA THR A 75 2.54 -5.40 10.42
C THR A 75 1.47 -6.48 10.41
N VAL A 76 0.77 -6.67 11.53
CA VAL A 76 -0.42 -7.54 11.58
C VAL A 76 -1.63 -6.65 11.82
N THR A 77 -2.67 -6.82 11.01
CA THR A 77 -3.87 -5.94 11.04
C THR A 77 -5.13 -6.75 10.77
N HIS A 78 -6.27 -6.23 11.22
CA HIS A 78 -7.60 -6.74 10.88
C HIS A 78 -8.31 -5.88 9.83
N GLU A 79 -7.66 -4.81 9.39
CA GLU A 79 -8.21 -3.86 8.42
C GLU A 79 -7.38 -3.88 7.15
N HIS A 80 -8.06 -4.04 6.01
CA HIS A 80 -7.46 -3.87 4.70
C HIS A 80 -8.54 -3.53 3.68
N PRO A 81 -8.31 -2.60 2.72
CA PRO A 81 -9.32 -2.21 1.73
C PRO A 81 -9.89 -3.38 0.92
N ARG A 82 -9.10 -4.44 0.72
CA ARG A 82 -9.49 -5.66 0.00
C ARG A 82 -10.10 -6.76 0.87
N LEU A 83 -10.14 -6.58 2.19
CA LEU A 83 -10.64 -7.63 3.07
C LEU A 83 -12.12 -7.94 2.77
N ALA A 84 -12.95 -6.93 2.51
CA ALA A 84 -14.35 -7.13 2.13
C ALA A 84 -14.51 -8.01 0.87
N ASP A 85 -13.70 -7.76 -0.17
CA ASP A 85 -13.69 -8.57 -1.40
C ASP A 85 -13.24 -10.01 -1.13
N VAL A 86 -12.25 -10.19 -0.26
CA VAL A 86 -11.75 -11.51 0.17
C VAL A 86 -12.80 -12.28 0.96
N LEU A 87 -13.55 -11.62 1.86
CA LEU A 87 -14.61 -12.27 2.62
C LEU A 87 -15.81 -12.64 1.73
N ALA A 88 -16.14 -11.80 0.75
CA ALA A 88 -17.27 -12.04 -0.14
C ALA A 88 -17.01 -13.12 -1.21
N ARG A 89 -15.78 -13.18 -1.75
CA ARG A 89 -15.44 -14.05 -2.90
C ARG A 89 -14.37 -15.11 -2.58
N GLY A 90 -13.90 -15.17 -1.34
CA GLY A 90 -12.79 -16.00 -0.90
C GLY A 90 -11.42 -15.47 -1.35
N LEU A 91 -10.35 -16.14 -0.90
CA LEU A 91 -8.95 -15.79 -1.22
C LEU A 91 -8.59 -15.91 -2.72
N ARG A 92 -9.49 -16.46 -3.56
CA ARG A 92 -9.32 -16.47 -5.02
C ARG A 92 -9.52 -15.10 -5.66
N SER A 93 -10.21 -14.18 -4.98
CA SER A 93 -10.41 -12.81 -5.46
C SER A 93 -9.11 -12.02 -5.62
N LEU A 94 -8.02 -12.45 -4.97
CA LEU A 94 -6.70 -11.84 -5.11
C LEU A 94 -6.13 -11.96 -6.54
N GLU A 95 -6.68 -12.82 -7.40
CA GLU A 95 -6.29 -12.91 -8.82
C GLU A 95 -6.69 -11.67 -9.63
N ASP A 96 -7.76 -11.00 -9.22
CA ASP A 96 -8.23 -9.74 -9.80
C ASP A 96 -7.45 -8.54 -9.26
N TRP A 97 -6.65 -8.74 -8.20
CA TRP A 97 -5.86 -7.67 -7.63
C TRP A 97 -4.64 -7.42 -8.51
N LYS A 98 -4.51 -6.19 -8.99
CA LYS A 98 -3.43 -5.74 -9.89
C LYS A 98 -2.62 -4.59 -9.31
N ASP A 99 -2.90 -4.18 -8.08
CA ASP A 99 -2.19 -3.05 -7.48
C ASP A 99 -0.75 -3.47 -7.21
N ARG A 100 0.19 -2.59 -7.55
CA ARG A 100 1.61 -2.82 -7.33
C ARG A 100 2.14 -1.83 -6.31
N ASP A 101 2.80 -2.34 -5.30
CA ASP A 101 3.52 -1.56 -4.30
C ASP A 101 4.70 -2.38 -3.77
N ASP A 102 5.43 -1.86 -2.79
CA ASP A 102 6.56 -2.60 -2.22
C ASP A 102 6.16 -3.54 -1.08
N ARG A 103 4.86 -3.71 -0.85
CA ARG A 103 4.33 -4.48 0.27
C ARG A 103 4.07 -5.92 -0.15
N LYS A 104 4.28 -6.83 0.79
CA LYS A 104 3.90 -8.22 0.71
C LYS A 104 2.72 -8.43 1.64
N THR A 105 1.57 -8.81 1.12
CA THR A 105 0.34 -8.94 1.90
C THR A 105 -0.09 -10.39 1.99
N HIS A 106 -0.23 -10.92 3.20
CA HIS A 106 -0.84 -12.24 3.44
C HIS A 106 -2.20 -12.06 4.06
N PHE A 107 -3.22 -12.69 3.47
CA PHE A 107 -4.53 -12.81 4.10
C PHE A 107 -4.59 -14.14 4.82
N VAL A 108 -4.98 -14.11 6.09
CA VAL A 108 -5.20 -15.28 6.94
C VAL A 108 -6.64 -15.26 7.42
N LEU A 109 -7.42 -16.25 7.02
CA LEU A 109 -8.82 -16.43 7.44
C LEU A 109 -8.87 -17.58 8.44
N ILE A 110 -9.44 -17.33 9.62
CA ILE A 110 -9.58 -18.32 10.68
C ILE A 110 -11.06 -18.46 11.02
N ASP A 111 -11.58 -19.67 10.88
CA ASP A 111 -12.94 -20.02 11.27
C ASP A 111 -12.93 -21.19 12.27
N TYR A 112 -14.07 -21.41 12.93
CA TYR A 112 -14.30 -22.57 13.78
C TYR A 112 -15.57 -23.29 13.31
N THR A 113 -15.38 -24.41 12.60
CA THR A 113 -16.46 -25.21 12.02
C THR A 113 -16.47 -26.62 12.62
N GLY A 114 -17.63 -27.03 13.12
CA GLY A 114 -17.81 -28.31 13.79
C GLY A 114 -16.96 -28.44 15.07
N VAL A 115 -15.78 -29.05 14.96
CA VAL A 115 -14.84 -29.30 16.06
C VAL A 115 -13.40 -28.88 15.76
N HIS A 116 -13.16 -28.20 14.63
CA HIS A 116 -11.83 -27.78 14.21
C HIS A 116 -11.80 -26.26 13.99
N TYR A 117 -10.64 -25.68 14.23
CA TYR A 117 -10.22 -24.42 13.65
C TYR A 117 -9.80 -24.69 12.21
N GLU A 118 -10.40 -23.97 11.26
CA GLU A 118 -10.01 -23.99 9.86
C GLU A 118 -9.22 -22.72 9.57
N ILE A 119 -8.07 -22.88 8.93
CA ILE A 119 -7.14 -21.79 8.66
C ILE A 119 -6.87 -21.79 7.17
N GLN A 120 -7.14 -20.67 6.52
CA GLN A 120 -6.78 -20.45 5.14
C GLN A 120 -5.79 -19.30 5.04
N ALA A 121 -4.80 -19.42 4.16
CA ALA A 121 -3.90 -18.32 3.88
C ALA A 121 -3.60 -18.20 2.39
N ARG A 122 -3.45 -16.97 1.91
CA ARG A 122 -2.90 -16.70 0.57
C ARG A 122 -2.11 -15.40 0.59
N GLN A 123 -1.03 -15.41 -0.15
CA GLN A 123 -0.13 -14.28 -0.29
C GLN A 123 -0.48 -13.47 -1.54
N TYR A 124 -0.26 -12.17 -1.49
CA TYR A 124 -0.19 -11.26 -2.62
C TYR A 124 1.10 -10.45 -2.53
N ASP A 125 1.89 -10.51 -3.59
CA ASP A 125 3.14 -9.80 -3.70
C ASP A 125 2.91 -8.50 -4.46
N GLY A 126 2.98 -7.35 -3.78
CA GLY A 126 2.84 -6.06 -4.43
C GLY A 126 4.00 -5.79 -5.41
N THR A 127 5.18 -6.36 -5.15
CA THR A 127 6.39 -6.07 -5.95
C THR A 127 6.28 -6.70 -7.34
N ILE A 128 5.85 -7.97 -7.42
CA ILE A 128 5.54 -8.64 -8.69
C ILE A 128 4.07 -8.51 -9.12
N GLY A 129 3.21 -7.89 -8.30
CA GLY A 129 1.79 -7.65 -8.57
C GLY A 129 0.95 -8.93 -8.69
N ARG A 130 1.22 -9.95 -7.88
CA ARG A 130 0.59 -11.28 -8.04
C ARG A 130 0.34 -12.03 -6.74
N PRO A 131 -0.75 -12.82 -6.68
CA PRO A 131 -0.95 -13.76 -5.59
C PRO A 131 -0.10 -15.02 -5.72
N SER A 132 0.13 -15.71 -4.61
CA SER A 132 0.66 -17.08 -4.61
C SER A 132 -0.27 -18.01 -5.39
N PRO A 133 0.25 -19.09 -6.01
CA PRO A 133 -0.52 -19.88 -6.97
C PRO A 133 -1.71 -20.62 -6.34
N VAL A 134 -1.67 -20.88 -5.03
CA VAL A 134 -2.67 -21.69 -4.34
C VAL A 134 -3.15 -21.01 -3.07
N VAL A 135 -4.38 -21.34 -2.66
CA VAL A 135 -4.86 -21.04 -1.31
C VAL A 135 -4.37 -22.16 -0.40
N ARG A 136 -3.62 -21.82 0.64
CA ARG A 136 -3.19 -22.77 1.66
C ARG A 136 -4.31 -23.00 2.66
N TYR A 137 -4.36 -24.23 3.15
CA TYR A 137 -5.35 -24.66 4.12
C TYR A 137 -4.69 -25.54 5.17
N ASP A 138 -5.08 -25.34 6.43
CA ASP A 138 -4.76 -26.22 7.54
C ASP A 138 -5.96 -26.31 8.49
N ARG A 139 -5.99 -27.34 9.33
CA ARG A 139 -7.01 -27.50 10.38
C ARG A 139 -6.42 -28.09 11.64
N THR A 140 -6.86 -27.58 12.79
CA THR A 140 -6.46 -28.11 14.10
C THR A 140 -7.63 -28.14 15.06
N ARG A 141 -7.65 -29.09 16.00
CA ARG A 141 -8.59 -29.05 17.15
C ARG A 141 -8.05 -28.24 18.31
N ASP A 142 -6.74 -28.02 18.32
CA ASP A 142 -6.04 -27.37 19.41
C ASP A 142 -6.02 -25.86 19.18
N ARG A 143 -6.68 -25.15 20.10
CA ARG A 143 -6.74 -23.69 20.12
C ARG A 143 -5.37 -23.05 20.23
N ASP A 144 -4.46 -23.66 20.98
CA ASP A 144 -3.12 -23.13 21.21
C ASP A 144 -2.22 -23.28 19.98
N PHE A 145 -2.60 -24.14 19.03
CA PHE A 145 -1.84 -24.39 17.82
C PHE A 145 -2.26 -23.52 16.63
N VAL A 146 -3.36 -22.77 16.74
CA VAL A 146 -3.92 -22.00 15.60
C VAL A 146 -2.95 -20.95 15.07
N ALA A 147 -2.33 -20.16 15.95
CA ALA A 147 -1.37 -19.13 15.51
C ALA A 147 -0.16 -19.75 14.82
N LYS A 148 0.32 -20.87 15.35
CA LYS A 148 1.45 -21.61 14.79
C LYS A 148 1.12 -22.20 13.41
N ALA A 149 -0.06 -22.80 13.26
CA ALA A 149 -0.53 -23.29 11.97
C ALA A 149 -0.66 -22.15 10.94
N ALA A 150 -1.25 -21.01 11.33
CA ALA A 150 -1.30 -19.82 10.49
C ALA A 150 0.10 -19.32 10.10
N ALA A 151 1.04 -19.29 11.05
CA ALA A 151 2.42 -18.89 10.80
C ALA A 151 3.13 -19.84 9.82
N LEU A 152 2.88 -21.15 9.90
CA LEU A 152 3.43 -22.12 8.95
C LEU A 152 2.90 -21.90 7.54
N LEU A 153 1.60 -21.62 7.39
CA LEU A 153 1.02 -21.31 6.06
C LEU A 153 1.62 -20.03 5.46
N VAL A 154 1.76 -18.98 6.27
CA VAL A 154 2.39 -17.71 5.84
C VAL A 154 3.86 -17.91 5.51
N LYS A 155 4.61 -18.68 6.31
CA LYS A 155 6.03 -19.00 6.04
C LYS A 155 6.19 -19.74 4.73
N HIS A 156 5.37 -20.77 4.51
CA HIS A 156 5.42 -21.62 3.33
C HIS A 156 5.19 -20.83 2.04
N ASP A 157 4.25 -19.89 2.08
CA ASP A 157 3.94 -19.00 0.96
C ASP A 157 4.53 -17.58 1.15
N PHE A 158 5.61 -17.43 1.93
CA PHE A 158 6.23 -16.12 2.11
C PHE A 158 6.72 -15.59 0.76
N GLY A 159 7.27 -16.48 -0.08
CA GLY A 159 7.69 -16.14 -1.43
C GLY A 159 8.88 -15.18 -1.42
N VAL A 160 10.04 -15.70 -1.01
CA VAL A 160 11.32 -14.96 -1.07
C VAL A 160 11.53 -14.45 -2.49
N LEU A 161 11.80 -13.15 -2.62
CA LEU A 161 12.08 -12.52 -3.90
C LEU A 161 13.58 -12.58 -4.20
N GLY A 162 13.91 -12.73 -5.47
CA GLY A 162 15.27 -12.60 -5.97
C GLY A 162 15.31 -11.97 -7.35
N THR A 163 16.52 -11.63 -7.77
CA THR A 163 16.82 -11.09 -9.10
C THR A 163 17.90 -11.94 -9.74
N VAL A 164 17.71 -12.33 -10.99
CA VAL A 164 18.73 -13.06 -11.75
C VAL A 164 19.86 -12.10 -12.13
N VAL A 165 21.05 -12.30 -11.57
CA VAL A 165 22.21 -11.43 -11.78
C VAL A 165 23.17 -11.95 -12.84
N ALA A 166 23.16 -13.26 -13.11
CA ALA A 166 23.97 -13.89 -14.17
C ALA A 166 23.17 -14.94 -14.92
N GLY A 167 23.40 -15.03 -16.23
CA GLY A 167 22.71 -15.97 -17.12
C GLY A 167 23.18 -17.42 -16.92
N PRO A 168 22.57 -18.40 -17.62
CA PRO A 168 22.95 -19.79 -17.51
C PRO A 168 24.40 -20.01 -17.98
N GLU A 169 25.29 -20.33 -17.04
CA GLU A 169 26.68 -20.72 -17.28
C GLU A 169 26.81 -22.24 -17.37
N ASN A 170 27.76 -22.68 -18.20
CA ASN A 170 28.20 -24.08 -18.35
C ASN A 170 27.12 -25.05 -18.87
N ALA A 171 27.53 -26.31 -19.12
CA ALA A 171 26.62 -27.38 -19.57
C ALA A 171 25.47 -27.67 -18.59
N LYS A 172 25.60 -27.25 -17.32
CA LYS A 172 24.59 -27.41 -16.27
C LYS A 172 23.51 -26.32 -16.26
N LYS A 173 23.63 -25.26 -17.07
CA LYS A 173 22.70 -24.12 -17.11
C LYS A 173 22.52 -23.48 -15.73
N GLN A 174 23.62 -23.24 -15.02
CA GLN A 174 23.61 -22.65 -13.68
C GLN A 174 23.42 -21.14 -13.75
N VAL A 175 22.57 -20.60 -12.89
CA VAL A 175 22.13 -19.21 -12.87
C VAL A 175 22.36 -18.68 -11.47
N LYS A 176 22.88 -17.46 -11.38
CA LYS A 176 23.08 -16.79 -10.09
C LYS A 176 21.91 -15.85 -9.83
N ILE A 177 21.32 -15.97 -8.64
CA ILE A 177 20.28 -15.06 -8.16
C ILE A 177 20.76 -14.33 -6.90
N GLU A 178 20.35 -13.09 -6.77
CA GLU A 178 20.52 -12.25 -5.59
C GLU A 178 19.16 -12.12 -4.90
N LEU A 179 19.07 -12.54 -3.63
CA LEU A 179 17.84 -12.53 -2.87
C LEU A 179 17.62 -11.19 -2.17
N ARG A 180 16.39 -10.68 -2.23
CA ARG A 180 16.00 -9.46 -1.52
C ARG A 180 16.14 -9.65 -0.01
N GLY A 181 16.77 -8.67 0.63
CA GLY A 181 17.05 -8.69 2.07
C GLY A 181 18.22 -9.60 2.49
N GLY A 182 18.87 -10.30 1.55
CA GLY A 182 19.97 -11.23 1.87
C GLY A 182 21.23 -10.55 2.43
N GLY A 183 21.35 -9.22 2.30
CA GLY A 183 22.40 -8.44 2.95
C GLY A 183 22.08 -8.02 4.38
N LEU A 184 20.84 -8.24 4.83
CA LEU A 184 20.32 -7.78 6.12
C LEU A 184 20.24 -8.91 7.17
N GLY A 185 20.22 -10.17 6.77
CA GLY A 185 20.10 -11.29 7.71
C GLY A 185 20.39 -12.66 7.10
N ASP A 186 20.17 -13.70 7.92
CA ASP A 186 20.39 -15.09 7.57
C ASP A 186 19.25 -15.64 6.69
N MET A 187 19.61 -16.04 5.47
CA MET A 187 18.68 -16.56 4.45
C MET A 187 18.47 -18.07 4.54
N THR A 188 19.27 -18.81 5.31
CA THR A 188 19.21 -20.28 5.38
C THR A 188 17.87 -20.78 5.95
N ARG A 189 17.17 -19.95 6.72
CA ARG A 189 15.82 -20.27 7.26
C ARG A 189 14.69 -20.13 6.23
N TRP A 190 14.97 -19.49 5.10
CA TRP A 190 14.00 -19.06 4.11
C TRP A 190 14.19 -19.75 2.76
N VAL A 191 15.42 -20.17 2.45
CA VAL A 191 15.77 -20.85 1.20
C VAL A 191 16.61 -22.09 1.51
N ASP A 192 16.11 -23.23 1.08
CA ASP A 192 16.69 -24.56 1.20
C ASP A 192 17.16 -25.08 -0.17
N LYS A 193 17.97 -26.14 -0.15
CA LYS A 193 18.32 -26.86 -1.38
C LYS A 193 17.05 -27.46 -2.01
N ASP A 194 17.02 -27.49 -3.34
CA ASP A 194 15.91 -28.00 -4.16
C ASP A 194 14.62 -27.16 -4.09
N ASP A 195 14.63 -26.01 -3.40
CA ASP A 195 13.59 -25.00 -3.50
C ASP A 195 13.43 -24.50 -4.93
N VAL A 196 12.21 -24.09 -5.28
CA VAL A 196 11.85 -23.70 -6.63
C VAL A 196 11.45 -22.24 -6.67
N PHE A 197 12.00 -21.49 -7.62
CA PHE A 197 11.60 -20.12 -7.90
C PHE A 197 10.90 -20.03 -9.26
N ALA A 198 9.71 -19.42 -9.24
CA ALA A 198 9.03 -18.97 -10.44
C ALA A 198 9.71 -17.72 -11.00
N LEU A 199 9.86 -17.65 -12.33
CA LEU A 199 10.41 -16.46 -13.01
C LEU A 199 9.31 -15.45 -13.36
N ALA A 200 9.59 -14.19 -13.08
CA ALA A 200 8.81 -13.03 -13.47
C ALA A 200 9.72 -12.00 -14.17
N PRO A 201 9.18 -11.14 -15.05
CA PRO A 201 9.98 -10.12 -15.72
C PRO A 201 10.60 -9.12 -14.72
N PRO A 202 11.69 -8.42 -15.10
CA PRO A 202 12.41 -7.46 -14.26
C PRO A 202 11.51 -6.39 -13.65
N GLU A 203 10.54 -5.92 -14.43
CA GLU A 203 9.68 -4.81 -14.07
C GLU A 203 8.40 -5.23 -13.36
N GLY A 204 8.19 -6.53 -13.08
CA GLY A 204 6.97 -7.05 -12.43
C GLY A 204 5.66 -6.72 -13.16
N GLY A 205 5.71 -6.63 -14.50
CA GLY A 205 4.53 -6.54 -15.34
C GLY A 205 3.67 -7.81 -15.31
N THR A 206 2.49 -7.75 -15.90
CA THR A 206 1.50 -8.84 -15.95
C THR A 206 1.86 -9.97 -16.94
N MET A 207 3.12 -10.05 -17.42
CA MET A 207 3.62 -11.29 -17.99
C MET A 207 3.36 -12.40 -16.97
N GLU A 208 2.60 -13.42 -17.38
CA GLU A 208 2.46 -14.63 -16.58
C GLU A 208 3.85 -15.06 -16.12
N VAL A 209 3.95 -15.56 -14.87
CA VAL A 209 5.11 -16.35 -14.45
C VAL A 209 5.47 -17.22 -15.63
N LEU A 210 6.73 -17.15 -16.07
CA LEU A 210 7.10 -17.68 -17.36
C LEU A 210 6.79 -19.17 -17.37
N LYS A 211 5.68 -19.54 -18.03
CA LYS A 211 5.08 -20.86 -17.87
C LYS A 211 6.08 -21.92 -18.32
N TRP A 212 6.12 -23.01 -17.57
CA TRP A 212 7.03 -24.13 -17.82
C TRP A 212 8.50 -23.72 -17.73
N ALA A 213 8.81 -22.74 -16.87
CA ALA A 213 10.17 -22.41 -16.52
C ALA A 213 10.29 -22.06 -15.03
N PHE A 214 11.35 -22.55 -14.40
CA PHE A 214 11.67 -22.25 -13.02
C PHE A 214 13.17 -22.37 -12.78
N LEU A 215 13.61 -21.81 -11.66
CA LEU A 215 14.94 -22.00 -11.11
C LEU A 215 14.84 -22.97 -9.93
N GLN A 216 15.71 -23.98 -9.88
CA GLN A 216 15.81 -24.89 -8.73
C GLN A 216 17.12 -24.63 -7.99
N VAL A 217 17.07 -24.44 -6.68
CA VAL A 217 18.25 -24.15 -5.86
C VAL A 217 19.21 -25.33 -5.82
N GLU A 218 20.43 -25.15 -6.30
CA GLU A 218 21.51 -26.13 -6.15
C GLU A 218 22.42 -25.81 -4.96
N GLN A 219 22.66 -24.51 -4.71
CA GLN A 219 23.43 -24.02 -3.56
C GLN A 219 22.71 -22.85 -2.91
N VAL A 220 22.44 -23.00 -1.61
CA VAL A 220 21.85 -21.97 -0.75
C VAL A 220 22.87 -20.87 -0.42
N PRO A 221 22.43 -19.67 -0.01
CA PRO A 221 23.32 -18.64 0.51
C PRO A 221 24.14 -19.16 1.71
N ALA A 222 25.40 -18.76 1.80
CA ALA A 222 26.23 -19.13 2.95
C ALA A 222 25.80 -18.36 4.21
N GLU A 223 25.69 -19.07 5.34
CA GLU A 223 25.10 -18.62 6.61
C GLU A 223 25.68 -17.28 7.14
N ASP A 224 26.97 -17.01 6.86
CA ASP A 224 27.67 -15.80 7.32
C ASP A 224 28.07 -14.82 6.20
N ALA A 225 27.81 -15.15 4.93
CA ALA A 225 28.30 -14.34 3.82
C ALA A 225 27.56 -13.00 3.68
N ARG A 226 26.29 -12.95 4.12
CA ARG A 226 25.37 -11.80 3.94
C ARG A 226 25.39 -11.25 2.52
N ASP A 227 25.56 -12.13 1.54
CA ASP A 227 25.61 -11.79 0.12
C ASP A 227 24.27 -12.07 -0.58
N GLY A 228 23.37 -12.81 0.08
CA GLY A 228 22.07 -13.20 -0.48
C GLY A 228 22.19 -14.01 -1.77
N LEU A 229 23.36 -14.58 -2.07
CA LEU A 229 23.62 -15.20 -3.36
C LEU A 229 23.22 -16.67 -3.35
N CYS A 230 22.44 -17.06 -4.33
CA CYS A 230 22.03 -18.44 -4.52
C CYS A 230 22.37 -18.90 -5.94
N LEU A 231 22.88 -20.12 -6.07
CA LEU A 231 23.10 -20.77 -7.37
C LEU A 231 21.96 -21.72 -7.64
N CYS A 232 21.30 -21.50 -8.78
CA CYS A 232 20.16 -22.27 -9.22
C CYS A 232 20.43 -22.95 -10.55
N ARG A 233 19.76 -24.07 -10.82
CA ARG A 233 19.66 -24.67 -12.14
C ARG A 233 18.43 -24.17 -12.86
N PHE A 234 18.59 -23.77 -14.12
CA PHE A 234 17.48 -23.26 -14.91
C PHE A 234 16.83 -24.35 -15.77
N PHE A 235 15.54 -24.60 -15.51
CA PHE A 235 14.71 -25.50 -16.29
C PHE A 235 13.66 -24.74 -17.07
N HIS A 236 13.47 -25.10 -18.34
CA HIS A 236 12.55 -24.42 -19.23
C HIS A 236 12.05 -25.36 -20.34
N ARG A 237 10.77 -25.26 -20.71
CA ARG A 237 10.21 -25.90 -21.92
C ARG A 237 10.64 -25.16 -23.19
N TYR A 238 10.63 -23.83 -23.15
CA TYR A 238 10.85 -22.98 -24.32
C TYR A 238 12.22 -22.31 -24.26
N ARG A 239 12.91 -22.18 -25.40
CA ARG A 239 14.22 -21.52 -25.45
C ARG A 239 14.09 -20.03 -25.13
N LEU A 240 14.79 -19.56 -24.11
CA LEU A 240 14.88 -18.15 -23.75
C LEU A 240 16.26 -17.59 -24.10
N PRO A 241 16.36 -16.38 -24.70
CA PRO A 241 17.65 -15.80 -25.10
C PRO A 241 18.47 -15.30 -23.91
N SER A 242 17.82 -14.77 -22.88
CA SER A 242 18.42 -14.36 -21.61
C SER A 242 17.32 -14.24 -20.56
N ILE A 243 17.69 -14.50 -19.31
CA ILE A 243 16.85 -14.28 -18.12
C ILE A 243 17.53 -13.35 -17.11
N VAL A 244 18.66 -12.73 -17.46
CA VAL A 244 19.32 -11.74 -16.60
C VAL A 244 18.39 -10.55 -16.38
N GLY A 245 18.31 -10.09 -15.13
CA GLY A 245 17.40 -9.05 -14.68
C GLY A 245 16.00 -9.56 -14.33
N TYR A 246 15.63 -10.80 -14.66
CA TYR A 246 14.32 -11.33 -14.28
C TYR A 246 14.20 -11.39 -12.75
N ARG A 247 13.02 -11.04 -12.25
CA ARG A 247 12.67 -11.30 -10.86
C ARG A 247 12.32 -12.77 -10.72
N CYS A 248 12.51 -13.31 -9.54
CA CYS A 248 12.10 -14.66 -9.21
C CYS A 248 11.45 -14.67 -7.83
N ILE A 249 10.47 -15.54 -7.63
CA ILE A 249 9.76 -15.70 -6.36
C ILE A 249 9.77 -17.17 -5.96
N LYS A 250 10.21 -17.45 -4.73
CA LYS A 250 10.16 -18.81 -4.18
C LYS A 250 8.72 -19.28 -4.16
N LEU A 251 8.48 -20.48 -4.68
CA LEU A 251 7.20 -21.16 -4.61
C LEU A 251 7.17 -22.01 -3.34
N GLY A 252 6.02 -22.03 -2.66
CA GLY A 252 5.76 -23.04 -1.62
C GLY A 252 5.51 -24.39 -2.29
N THR A 253 6.55 -25.06 -2.76
CA THR A 253 6.39 -26.38 -3.37
C THR A 253 6.22 -27.47 -2.31
N VAL A 254 5.58 -28.56 -2.67
CA VAL A 254 5.17 -29.64 -1.76
C VAL A 254 5.61 -31.00 -2.29
N GLU A 255 5.49 -32.01 -1.43
CA GLU A 255 5.49 -33.40 -1.84
C GLU A 255 4.07 -33.80 -2.25
N ALA A 256 3.87 -34.16 -3.51
CA ALA A 256 2.55 -34.50 -4.05
C ALA A 256 2.63 -35.51 -5.20
N PRO A 257 1.56 -36.28 -5.46
CA PRO A 257 1.43 -37.04 -6.69
C PRO A 257 1.25 -36.09 -7.88
N LEU A 258 1.73 -36.50 -9.05
CA LEU A 258 1.54 -35.74 -10.28
C LEU A 258 0.17 -36.03 -10.89
N ARG A 259 -0.58 -34.96 -11.18
CA ARG A 259 -1.84 -35.00 -11.94
C ARG A 259 -1.72 -34.07 -13.14
N LEU A 260 -1.92 -34.60 -14.35
CA LEU A 260 -1.83 -33.86 -15.61
C LEU A 260 -3.14 -33.93 -16.38
N ARG A 261 -3.42 -32.84 -17.11
CA ARG A 261 -4.47 -32.80 -18.13
C ARG A 261 -3.94 -32.20 -19.42
N TRP A 262 -3.83 -33.03 -20.45
CA TRP A 262 -3.40 -32.64 -21.78
C TRP A 262 -4.57 -32.04 -22.56
N VAL A 263 -4.32 -30.89 -23.20
CA VAL A 263 -5.32 -30.18 -23.99
C VAL A 263 -4.77 -29.71 -25.33
N GLN A 264 -5.65 -29.55 -26.30
CA GLN A 264 -5.35 -29.03 -27.63
C GLN A 264 -6.18 -27.77 -27.93
N LYS A 265 -5.57 -26.79 -28.62
CA LYS A 265 -6.28 -25.63 -29.16
C LYS A 265 -6.89 -25.97 -30.50
N GLN A 266 -8.22 -25.96 -30.56
CA GLN A 266 -8.96 -26.10 -31.81
C GLN A 266 -9.41 -24.71 -32.30
N LYS A 267 -9.07 -24.37 -33.55
CA LYS A 267 -9.59 -23.16 -34.20
C LYS A 267 -11.09 -23.32 -34.45
N VAL A 268 -11.87 -22.34 -34.05
CA VAL A 268 -13.33 -22.25 -34.27
C VAL A 268 -13.67 -20.94 -34.97
N ARG A 269 -14.90 -20.81 -35.46
CA ARG A 269 -15.34 -19.67 -36.30
C ARG A 269 -15.07 -18.30 -35.66
N ASP A 270 -15.19 -18.21 -34.34
CA ASP A 270 -14.99 -16.98 -33.54
C ASP A 270 -13.82 -17.06 -32.54
N GLY A 271 -12.75 -17.81 -32.87
CA GLY A 271 -11.53 -17.84 -32.05
C GLY A 271 -10.94 -19.24 -31.87
N PHE A 272 -10.57 -19.58 -30.63
CA PHE A 272 -10.01 -20.89 -30.29
C PHE A 272 -10.80 -21.50 -29.13
N LYS A 273 -11.05 -22.81 -29.20
CA LYS A 273 -11.62 -23.60 -28.12
C LYS A 273 -10.56 -24.57 -27.61
N ILE A 274 -10.35 -24.60 -26.31
CA ILE A 274 -9.51 -25.61 -25.65
C ILE A 274 -10.36 -26.86 -25.47
N LYS A 275 -9.87 -28.00 -25.95
CA LYS A 275 -10.50 -29.31 -25.71
C LYS A 275 -9.49 -30.28 -25.10
N PRO A 276 -9.95 -31.28 -24.33
CA PRO A 276 -9.11 -32.41 -23.95
C PRO A 276 -8.43 -32.99 -25.18
N LEU A 277 -7.20 -33.46 -25.00
CA LEU A 277 -6.52 -34.22 -26.05
C LEU A 277 -7.20 -35.58 -26.18
N ASP A 278 -7.65 -35.90 -27.38
CA ASP A 278 -8.42 -37.10 -27.73
C ASP A 278 -7.54 -38.29 -28.16
N GLN A 279 -6.21 -38.14 -28.01
CA GLN A 279 -5.21 -39.18 -28.28
C GLN A 279 -4.38 -39.47 -27.01
N PRO A 280 -4.20 -40.76 -26.65
CA PRO A 280 -3.31 -41.14 -25.56
C PRO A 280 -1.86 -40.73 -25.82
N LEU A 281 -1.21 -40.12 -24.84
CA LEU A 281 0.21 -39.79 -24.86
C LEU A 281 1.00 -40.74 -23.97
N GLY A 282 2.07 -41.33 -24.51
CA GLY A 282 3.08 -41.99 -23.70
C GLY A 282 4.03 -40.95 -23.13
N VAL A 283 4.25 -40.99 -21.82
CA VAL A 283 5.11 -40.05 -21.10
C VAL A 283 6.09 -40.75 -20.17
N GLU A 284 7.28 -40.18 -20.08
CA GLU A 284 8.25 -40.46 -19.02
C GLU A 284 8.21 -39.35 -17.98
N ILE A 285 8.22 -39.73 -16.71
CA ILE A 285 8.19 -38.81 -15.57
C ILE A 285 9.40 -39.07 -14.67
N ARG A 286 10.14 -38.01 -14.34
CA ARG A 286 11.43 -38.04 -13.61
C ARG A 286 11.44 -37.02 -12.48
N ARG A 287 12.41 -37.13 -11.57
CA ARG A 287 12.47 -36.37 -10.30
C ARG A 287 13.49 -35.22 -10.31
N TYR A 288 14.61 -35.37 -11.02
CA TYR A 288 15.76 -34.46 -10.90
C TYR A 288 16.15 -33.79 -12.24
N GLY A 289 15.54 -34.20 -13.35
CA GLY A 289 15.72 -33.59 -14.65
C GLY A 289 15.08 -34.40 -15.78
N PHE A 290 15.41 -34.05 -17.02
CA PHE A 290 14.87 -34.74 -18.20
C PHE A 290 15.66 -35.99 -18.62
N ASP A 291 16.86 -36.18 -18.08
CA ASP A 291 17.79 -37.25 -18.44
C ASP A 291 18.27 -37.98 -17.17
N GLY A 292 18.71 -39.24 -17.27
CA GLY A 292 19.22 -40.02 -16.13
C GLY A 292 18.23 -41.08 -15.63
N GLU A 293 18.11 -41.33 -14.32
CA GLU A 293 16.97 -41.99 -13.64
C GLU A 293 16.31 -43.23 -14.29
N GLU A 294 16.99 -44.03 -15.12
CA GLU A 294 16.33 -45.12 -15.88
C GLU A 294 15.71 -46.20 -14.97
N ALA A 295 16.26 -46.40 -13.78
CA ALA A 295 15.75 -47.34 -12.79
C ALA A 295 14.55 -46.80 -11.99
N THR A 296 14.36 -45.47 -11.94
CA THR A 296 13.37 -44.81 -11.07
C THR A 296 12.35 -43.98 -11.83
N LYS A 297 12.48 -43.84 -13.16
CA LYS A 297 11.53 -43.12 -14.00
C LYS A 297 10.19 -43.86 -14.05
N LEU A 298 9.10 -43.12 -14.04
CA LEU A 298 7.77 -43.68 -14.32
C LEU A 298 7.48 -43.57 -15.81
N THR A 299 7.06 -44.68 -16.42
CA THR A 299 6.51 -44.69 -17.78
C THR A 299 5.01 -44.85 -17.69
N LYS A 300 4.28 -43.85 -18.20
CA LYS A 300 2.83 -43.77 -18.07
C LYS A 300 2.19 -43.45 -19.42
N GLN A 301 0.90 -43.70 -19.53
CA GLN A 301 0.09 -43.32 -20.68
C GLN A 301 -1.11 -42.51 -20.20
N SER A 302 -1.43 -41.41 -20.87
CA SER A 302 -2.65 -40.66 -20.57
C SER A 302 -3.90 -41.43 -21.05
N ASP A 303 -5.03 -41.20 -20.40
CA ASP A 303 -6.31 -41.77 -20.82
C ASP A 303 -6.87 -41.10 -22.10
N ALA A 304 -8.04 -41.55 -22.55
CA ALA A 304 -8.75 -41.03 -23.73
C ALA A 304 -9.25 -39.58 -23.57
N ASN A 305 -9.20 -39.01 -22.36
CA ASN A 305 -9.51 -37.62 -22.06
C ASN A 305 -8.25 -36.78 -21.83
N GLY A 306 -7.06 -37.34 -22.10
CA GLY A 306 -5.78 -36.69 -21.86
C GLY A 306 -5.46 -36.51 -20.37
N ILE A 307 -6.04 -37.30 -19.47
CA ILE A 307 -5.73 -37.26 -18.03
C ILE A 307 -4.64 -38.26 -17.70
N LEU A 308 -3.73 -37.90 -16.80
CA LEU A 308 -2.71 -38.78 -16.28
C LEU A 308 -2.48 -38.50 -14.79
N GLU A 309 -2.43 -39.55 -13.97
CA GLU A 309 -2.18 -39.44 -12.54
C GLU A 309 -1.15 -40.48 -12.07
N THR A 310 -0.38 -40.13 -11.04
CA THR A 310 0.60 -41.04 -10.40
C THR A 310 0.17 -41.51 -9.00
N VAL A 311 -1.04 -41.18 -8.56
CA VAL A 311 -1.55 -41.55 -7.22
C VAL A 311 -1.54 -43.06 -6.99
N ALA A 312 -1.86 -43.84 -8.04
CA ALA A 312 -1.92 -45.29 -7.98
C ALA A 312 -0.54 -45.97 -7.80
N ASP A 313 0.56 -45.24 -8.02
CA ASP A 313 1.93 -45.76 -7.87
C ASP A 313 2.45 -45.64 -6.43
N GLY A 314 1.60 -45.19 -5.49
CA GLY A 314 1.95 -45.10 -4.07
C GLY A 314 3.16 -44.20 -3.83
N LYS A 315 4.16 -44.70 -3.10
CA LYS A 315 5.39 -43.94 -2.77
C LYS A 315 6.19 -43.56 -4.02
N ASP A 316 6.22 -44.42 -5.03
CA ASP A 316 6.92 -44.15 -6.28
C ASP A 316 6.18 -43.08 -7.11
N GLY A 317 4.90 -42.87 -6.84
CA GLY A 317 4.08 -41.83 -7.44
C GLY A 317 4.20 -40.43 -6.83
N LEU A 318 4.88 -40.29 -5.69
CA LEU A 318 5.06 -39.01 -4.99
C LEU A 318 6.31 -38.31 -5.49
N PHE A 319 6.23 -37.01 -5.76
CA PHE A 319 7.34 -36.19 -6.24
C PHE A 319 7.58 -35.04 -5.26
N HIS A 320 8.85 -34.73 -5.01
CA HIS A 320 9.25 -33.66 -4.09
C HIS A 320 9.59 -32.40 -4.87
N ASN A 321 8.85 -31.32 -4.62
CA ASN A 321 8.94 -29.99 -5.22
C ASN A 321 8.68 -29.88 -6.72
N VAL A 322 9.18 -30.82 -7.52
CA VAL A 322 9.15 -30.79 -8.98
C VAL A 322 8.90 -32.15 -9.60
N ALA A 323 8.38 -32.14 -10.81
CA ALA A 323 8.33 -33.30 -11.71
C ALA A 323 8.76 -32.89 -13.12
N PHE A 324 9.51 -33.76 -13.79
CA PHE A 324 9.98 -33.55 -15.15
C PHE A 324 9.27 -34.51 -16.09
N VAL A 325 8.45 -33.97 -16.99
CA VAL A 325 7.62 -34.76 -17.91
C VAL A 325 8.19 -34.66 -19.32
N ARG A 326 8.44 -35.81 -19.94
CA ARG A 326 8.83 -35.92 -21.35
C ARG A 326 7.78 -36.75 -22.08
N VAL A 327 7.17 -36.19 -23.12
CA VAL A 327 6.28 -36.96 -23.99
C VAL A 327 7.14 -37.79 -24.95
N VAL A 328 6.94 -39.10 -24.98
CA VAL A 328 7.74 -40.05 -25.79
C VAL A 328 6.95 -40.71 -26.92
N SER A 329 5.62 -40.69 -26.88
CA SER A 329 4.78 -41.20 -27.97
C SER A 329 3.40 -40.54 -27.98
N GLY A 330 2.68 -40.65 -29.10
CA GLY A 330 1.35 -40.06 -29.29
C GLY A 330 1.35 -38.66 -29.91
N LEU A 331 2.51 -38.11 -30.27
CA LEU A 331 2.67 -36.92 -31.10
C LEU A 331 3.50 -37.31 -32.36
N GLY A 332 3.36 -36.57 -33.46
CA GLY A 332 3.91 -36.93 -34.78
C GLY A 332 5.41 -37.25 -34.81
N GLU A 333 5.94 -37.74 -35.93
CA GLU A 333 7.32 -38.22 -36.02
C GLU A 333 8.35 -37.06 -36.10
N GLY A 334 9.24 -36.93 -35.10
CA GLY A 334 10.38 -36.02 -35.11
C GLY A 334 10.92 -35.65 -33.71
N PRO A 335 12.21 -35.32 -33.52
CA PRO A 335 12.75 -34.93 -32.20
C PRO A 335 12.09 -33.68 -31.60
N ASP A 336 11.51 -32.80 -32.42
CA ASP A 336 10.83 -31.57 -32.00
C ASP A 336 9.35 -31.77 -31.56
N SER A 337 8.80 -32.97 -31.71
CA SER A 337 7.41 -33.32 -31.36
C SER A 337 7.25 -33.89 -29.94
N HIS A 338 8.35 -34.00 -29.18
CA HIS A 338 8.41 -34.58 -27.84
C HIS A 338 8.61 -33.48 -26.77
N PRO A 339 7.55 -32.75 -26.36
CA PRO A 339 7.69 -31.68 -25.39
C PRO A 339 8.25 -32.17 -24.06
N GLN A 340 9.21 -31.41 -23.53
CA GLN A 340 9.77 -31.53 -22.19
C GLN A 340 9.18 -30.41 -21.33
N VAL A 341 8.52 -30.78 -20.24
CA VAL A 341 7.78 -29.86 -19.39
C VAL A 341 8.27 -29.99 -17.95
N PRO A 342 8.95 -28.98 -17.41
CA PRO A 342 9.29 -28.94 -16.00
C PRO A 342 8.07 -28.40 -15.22
N ILE A 343 7.68 -29.10 -14.15
CA ILE A 343 6.48 -28.80 -13.36
C ILE A 343 6.89 -28.57 -11.92
N ALA A 344 6.56 -27.40 -11.38
CA ALA A 344 6.64 -27.14 -9.94
C ALA A 344 5.35 -27.61 -9.27
N LEU A 345 5.47 -28.39 -8.21
CA LEU A 345 4.35 -28.98 -7.48
C LEU A 345 4.02 -28.09 -6.29
N VAL A 346 3.00 -27.26 -6.43
CA VAL A 346 2.56 -26.33 -5.38
C VAL A 346 1.38 -26.88 -4.57
N ASP A 347 0.64 -27.82 -5.12
CA ASP A 347 -0.45 -28.57 -4.50
C ASP A 347 -0.64 -29.91 -5.23
N ASP A 348 -1.74 -30.60 -4.97
CA ASP A 348 -2.11 -31.86 -5.62
C ASP A 348 -3.09 -31.68 -6.78
N GLN A 349 -3.31 -30.45 -7.26
CA GLN A 349 -4.29 -30.16 -8.31
C GLN A 349 -3.78 -30.53 -9.72
N PRO A 350 -4.68 -30.86 -10.66
CA PRO A 350 -4.29 -31.17 -12.03
C PRO A 350 -3.63 -30.00 -12.77
N VAL A 351 -2.43 -30.25 -13.32
CA VAL A 351 -1.69 -29.31 -14.16
C VAL A 351 -2.13 -29.46 -15.62
N VAL A 352 -2.68 -28.39 -16.20
CA VAL A 352 -3.16 -28.39 -17.59
C VAL A 352 -2.02 -28.06 -18.56
N ILE A 353 -1.70 -28.96 -19.48
CA ILE A 353 -0.61 -28.80 -20.46
C ILE A 353 -1.16 -28.75 -21.89
N GLU A 354 -0.88 -27.64 -22.58
CA GLU A 354 -1.22 -27.46 -23.99
C GLU A 354 -0.16 -28.08 -24.92
N VAL A 355 -0.62 -28.87 -25.90
CA VAL A 355 0.20 -29.56 -26.89
C VAL A 355 -0.17 -29.01 -28.28
N ASN A 356 0.61 -28.05 -28.80
CA ASN A 356 0.41 -27.52 -30.16
C ASN A 356 1.35 -28.25 -31.13
N ALA A 357 0.80 -28.65 -32.29
CA ALA A 357 1.52 -29.33 -33.37
C ALA A 357 2.23 -28.38 -34.37
N SER A 358 2.40 -27.09 -34.06
CA SER A 358 3.07 -26.13 -34.97
C SER A 358 4.52 -25.85 -34.56
N THR A 359 5.38 -25.74 -35.57
CA THR A 359 6.81 -25.43 -35.50
C THR A 359 7.17 -24.39 -34.42
N GLN A 360 8.17 -24.75 -33.59
CA GLN A 360 8.49 -24.04 -32.34
C GLN A 360 8.90 -22.57 -32.52
N SER A 361 9.39 -22.15 -33.70
CA SER A 361 9.79 -20.77 -34.00
C SER A 361 8.61 -19.80 -34.07
N ASP A 362 7.54 -20.19 -34.77
CA ASP A 362 6.33 -19.38 -34.89
C ASP A 362 5.57 -19.31 -33.55
N THR A 363 5.72 -20.36 -32.73
CA THR A 363 5.13 -20.44 -31.40
C THR A 363 5.79 -19.47 -30.42
N LEU A 364 7.12 -19.31 -30.44
CA LEU A 364 7.84 -18.35 -29.59
C LEU A 364 7.50 -16.90 -29.93
N PHE A 365 7.49 -16.56 -31.23
CA PHE A 365 7.08 -15.23 -31.69
C PHE A 365 5.62 -14.95 -31.30
N ALA A 366 4.72 -15.92 -31.49
CA ALA A 366 3.32 -15.79 -31.09
C ALA A 366 3.14 -15.63 -29.57
N ILE A 367 3.89 -16.38 -28.76
CA ILE A 367 3.89 -16.23 -27.30
C ILE A 367 4.33 -14.82 -26.93
N ARG A 368 5.52 -14.37 -27.38
CA ARG A 368 6.03 -13.03 -27.07
C ARG A 368 5.11 -11.92 -27.52
N LYS A 369 4.57 -12.01 -28.73
CA LYS A 369 3.57 -11.07 -29.22
C LYS A 369 2.36 -11.04 -28.28
N SER A 370 1.78 -12.20 -27.97
CA SER A 370 0.59 -12.27 -27.12
C SER A 370 0.84 -11.76 -25.69
N THR A 371 2.05 -11.97 -25.18
CA THR A 371 2.47 -11.48 -23.88
C THR A 371 2.61 -9.96 -23.90
N TRP A 372 3.35 -9.41 -24.85
CA TRP A 372 3.48 -7.96 -25.03
C TRP A 372 2.11 -7.27 -25.21
N GLN A 373 1.19 -7.87 -25.98
CA GLN A 373 -0.18 -7.33 -26.14
C GLN A 373 -0.95 -7.27 -24.82
N ARG A 374 -0.73 -8.26 -23.95
CA ARG A 374 -1.32 -8.32 -22.60
C ARG A 374 -0.68 -7.29 -21.67
N ASP A 375 0.65 -7.16 -21.69
CA ASP A 375 1.38 -6.19 -20.88
C ASP A 375 0.94 -4.76 -21.20
N VAL A 376 0.78 -4.44 -22.49
CA VAL A 376 0.23 -3.15 -22.91
C VAL A 376 -1.19 -2.92 -22.38
N ALA A 377 -2.03 -3.95 -22.36
CA ALA A 377 -3.40 -3.86 -21.82
C ALA A 377 -3.40 -3.58 -20.33
N ASP A 378 -2.54 -4.29 -19.61
CA ASP A 378 -2.48 -4.27 -18.16
C ASP A 378 -1.79 -3.03 -17.63
N SER A 379 -0.74 -2.52 -18.27
CA SER A 379 -0.17 -1.21 -17.92
C SER A 379 -1.24 -0.12 -18.03
N VAL A 380 -2.09 -0.14 -19.05
CA VAL A 380 -3.23 0.80 -19.15
C VAL A 380 -4.21 0.61 -17.99
N GLN A 381 -4.55 -0.63 -17.63
CA GLN A 381 -5.45 -0.92 -16.51
C GLN A 381 -4.86 -0.51 -15.16
N MET A 382 -3.56 -0.71 -14.95
CA MET A 382 -2.84 -0.30 -13.74
C MET A 382 -2.87 1.23 -13.59
N GLN A 383 -2.64 1.98 -14.68
CA GLN A 383 -2.76 3.45 -14.64
C GLN A 383 -4.19 3.89 -14.33
N ALA A 384 -5.21 3.25 -14.92
CA ALA A 384 -6.60 3.52 -14.58
C ALA A 384 -6.92 3.24 -13.10
N GLY A 385 -6.34 2.17 -12.53
CA GLY A 385 -6.44 1.85 -11.11
C GLY A 385 -5.77 2.89 -10.21
N LEU A 386 -4.59 3.38 -10.61
CA LEU A 386 -3.89 4.46 -9.90
C LEU A 386 -4.75 5.72 -9.84
N PHE A 387 -5.36 6.16 -10.95
CA PHE A 387 -6.23 7.35 -10.94
C PHE A 387 -7.41 7.20 -9.98
N LYS A 388 -8.04 6.02 -9.92
CA LYS A 388 -9.10 5.75 -8.93
C LYS A 388 -8.58 5.83 -7.49
N ARG A 389 -7.37 5.33 -7.23
CA ARG A 389 -6.74 5.45 -5.90
C ARG A 389 -6.47 6.91 -5.56
N LEU A 390 -5.92 7.69 -6.49
CA LEU A 390 -5.64 9.11 -6.29
C LEU A 390 -6.92 9.90 -6.04
N GLU A 391 -8.00 9.60 -6.74
CA GLU A 391 -9.32 10.18 -6.52
C GLU A 391 -9.84 9.88 -5.09
N ALA A 392 -9.75 8.61 -4.66
CA ALA A 392 -10.15 8.22 -3.31
C ALA A 392 -9.32 8.89 -2.21
N LEU A 393 -7.99 8.97 -2.39
CA LEU A 393 -7.11 9.65 -1.45
C LEU A 393 -7.37 11.16 -1.38
N SER A 394 -7.74 11.77 -2.52
CA SER A 394 -8.03 13.20 -2.62
C SER A 394 -9.30 13.63 -1.88
N ALA A 395 -10.10 12.68 -1.34
CA ALA A 395 -11.25 12.98 -0.51
C ALA A 395 -10.89 13.60 0.86
N ASP A 396 -9.69 13.33 1.39
CA ASP A 396 -9.20 13.93 2.63
C ASP A 396 -7.90 14.73 2.37
N PRO A 397 -7.90 16.06 2.58
CA PRO A 397 -6.71 16.90 2.43
C PRO A 397 -5.51 16.45 3.27
N LYS A 398 -5.72 15.73 4.38
CA LYS A 398 -4.63 15.21 5.24
C LYS A 398 -3.75 14.17 4.53
N ASN A 399 -4.25 13.53 3.47
CA ASN A 399 -3.51 12.52 2.72
C ASN A 399 -2.56 13.11 1.68
N ARG A 400 -2.31 14.43 1.66
CA ARG A 400 -1.50 15.13 0.65
C ARG A 400 -0.15 14.46 0.38
N SER A 401 0.59 14.11 1.43
CA SER A 401 1.90 13.47 1.30
C SER A 401 1.80 12.09 0.65
N GLU A 402 0.78 11.30 0.99
CA GLU A 402 0.51 10.01 0.38
C GLU A 402 0.09 10.16 -1.09
N ILE A 403 -0.75 11.15 -1.41
CA ILE A 403 -1.17 11.47 -2.79
C ILE A 403 0.05 11.77 -3.65
N ILE A 404 0.95 12.65 -3.19
CA ILE A 404 2.16 13.04 -3.91
C ILE A 404 3.11 11.83 -4.06
N ALA A 405 3.30 11.03 -3.02
CA ALA A 405 4.12 9.84 -3.07
C ALA A 405 3.58 8.80 -4.06
N ALA A 406 2.27 8.51 -4.00
CA ALA A 406 1.60 7.57 -4.88
C ALA A 406 1.64 8.02 -6.34
N ALA A 407 1.36 9.30 -6.62
CA ALA A 407 1.41 9.85 -7.97
C ALA A 407 2.85 9.91 -8.52
N THR A 408 3.84 10.24 -7.69
CA THR A 408 5.26 10.25 -8.10
C THR A 408 5.74 8.84 -8.46
N SER A 409 5.47 7.87 -7.60
CA SER A 409 5.79 6.46 -7.85
C SER A 409 5.04 5.92 -9.08
N GLY A 410 3.76 6.28 -9.22
CA GLY A 410 2.93 5.93 -10.37
C GLY A 410 3.49 6.49 -11.69
N MET A 411 3.87 7.76 -11.71
CA MET A 411 4.45 8.43 -12.88
C MET A 411 5.79 7.82 -13.29
N SER A 412 6.68 7.54 -12.33
CA SER A 412 7.97 6.91 -12.63
C SER A 412 7.75 5.54 -13.27
N ARG A 413 6.82 4.75 -12.72
CA ARG A 413 6.50 3.42 -13.26
C ARG A 413 5.85 3.50 -14.63
N ALA A 414 4.91 4.42 -14.85
CA ALA A 414 4.27 4.62 -16.14
C ALA A 414 5.29 4.89 -17.26
N LYS A 415 6.27 5.76 -16.98
CA LYS A 415 7.37 6.09 -17.89
C LYS A 415 8.25 4.90 -18.20
N GLU A 416 8.61 4.13 -17.17
CA GLU A 416 9.41 2.92 -17.31
C GLU A 416 8.67 1.88 -18.15
N ASP A 417 7.45 1.51 -17.75
CA ASP A 417 6.59 0.57 -18.48
C ASP A 417 6.47 0.96 -19.96
N ARG A 418 6.12 2.23 -20.27
CA ARG A 418 5.96 2.68 -21.66
C ARG A 418 7.27 2.59 -22.44
N MET A 419 8.39 3.01 -21.83
CA MET A 419 9.70 2.91 -22.47
C MET A 419 10.04 1.47 -22.83
N ASN A 420 9.80 0.51 -21.92
CA ASN A 420 10.16 -0.88 -22.13
C ASN A 420 9.21 -1.57 -23.11
N LEU A 421 7.91 -1.30 -23.04
CA LEU A 421 6.94 -1.79 -24.03
C LEU A 421 7.24 -1.28 -25.44
N LEU A 422 7.76 -0.06 -25.60
CA LEU A 422 8.23 0.47 -26.88
C LEU A 422 9.49 -0.28 -27.38
N LYS A 423 10.47 -0.54 -26.51
CA LYS A 423 11.66 -1.34 -26.86
C LYS A 423 11.28 -2.77 -27.27
N GLU A 424 10.35 -3.40 -26.56
CA GLU A 424 9.86 -4.73 -26.90
C GLU A 424 9.11 -4.74 -28.23
N LYS A 425 8.30 -3.72 -28.49
CA LYS A 425 7.66 -3.53 -29.80
C LYS A 425 8.69 -3.47 -30.91
N GLU A 426 9.77 -2.69 -30.74
CA GLU A 426 10.85 -2.63 -31.73
C GLU A 426 11.52 -3.99 -31.95
N ALA A 427 11.75 -4.76 -30.88
CA ALA A 427 12.32 -6.10 -30.98
C ALA A 427 11.38 -7.05 -31.75
N LEU A 428 10.08 -7.03 -31.44
CA LEU A 428 9.05 -7.81 -32.15
C LEU A 428 8.95 -7.41 -33.62
N VAL A 429 9.07 -6.13 -33.95
CA VAL A 429 9.09 -5.66 -35.36
C VAL A 429 10.30 -6.24 -36.10
N ARG A 430 11.50 -6.21 -35.49
CA ARG A 430 12.71 -6.79 -36.10
C ARG A 430 12.58 -8.31 -36.28
N GLU A 431 11.99 -9.02 -35.32
CA GLU A 431 11.74 -10.47 -35.41
C GLU A 431 10.72 -10.79 -36.51
N ALA A 432 9.62 -10.03 -36.60
CA ALA A 432 8.61 -10.19 -37.63
C ALA A 432 9.20 -9.97 -39.04
N GLN A 433 10.01 -8.92 -39.21
CA GLN A 433 10.71 -8.63 -40.47
C GLN A 433 11.64 -9.76 -40.90
N LYS A 434 12.41 -10.34 -39.97
CA LYS A 434 13.28 -11.50 -40.24
C LYS A 434 12.49 -12.74 -40.66
N ALA A 435 11.26 -12.89 -40.17
CA ALA A 435 10.35 -13.97 -40.52
C ALA A 435 9.44 -13.63 -41.72
N HIS A 436 9.64 -12.49 -42.39
CA HIS A 436 8.78 -12.00 -43.48
C HIS A 436 7.29 -11.86 -43.10
N HIS A 437 7.02 -11.54 -41.84
CA HIS A 437 5.69 -11.27 -41.31
C HIS A 437 5.52 -9.80 -40.95
N ASP A 438 4.29 -9.29 -41.07
CA ASP A 438 3.92 -7.95 -40.62
C ASP A 438 3.34 -7.99 -39.20
N LEU A 439 3.87 -7.13 -38.30
CA LEU A 439 3.42 -7.05 -36.92
C LEU A 439 2.19 -6.14 -36.82
N LYS A 440 0.99 -6.74 -36.94
CA LYS A 440 -0.26 -6.00 -36.76
C LYS A 440 -0.62 -5.85 -35.28
N THR A 441 -0.57 -4.62 -34.75
CA THR A 441 -0.85 -4.25 -33.35
C THR A 441 -1.60 -2.91 -33.15
N PRO A 442 -2.66 -2.60 -33.92
CA PRO A 442 -3.29 -1.27 -33.90
C PRO A 442 -3.99 -0.92 -32.58
N LEU A 443 -4.46 -1.92 -31.82
CA LEU A 443 -5.08 -1.70 -30.51
C LEU A 443 -4.02 -1.31 -29.47
N GLU A 444 -2.89 -2.00 -29.50
CA GLU A 444 -1.76 -1.78 -28.59
C GLU A 444 -1.09 -0.44 -28.87
N ASP A 445 -1.03 -0.02 -30.13
CA ASP A 445 -0.52 1.30 -30.52
C ASP A 445 -1.36 2.43 -29.92
N ARG A 446 -2.69 2.27 -29.89
CA ARG A 446 -3.59 3.22 -29.21
C ARG A 446 -3.37 3.22 -27.70
N ARG A 447 -3.18 2.04 -27.10
CA ARG A 447 -2.93 1.90 -25.66
C ARG A 447 -1.59 2.48 -25.24
N LEU A 448 -0.53 2.32 -26.04
CA LEU A 448 0.76 2.97 -25.81
C LEU A 448 0.66 4.49 -25.85
N LYS A 449 -0.17 5.04 -26.76
CA LYS A 449 -0.49 6.46 -26.77
C LYS A 449 -1.29 6.89 -25.53
N GLN A 450 -2.25 6.06 -25.09
CA GLN A 450 -3.00 6.31 -23.86
C GLN A 450 -2.08 6.33 -22.62
N LEU A 451 -1.05 5.48 -22.55
CA LEU A 451 -0.05 5.53 -21.47
C LEU A 451 0.72 6.86 -21.47
N GLU A 452 1.07 7.38 -22.65
CA GLU A 452 1.70 8.70 -22.77
C GLU A 452 0.76 9.83 -22.29
N GLU A 453 -0.54 9.76 -22.60
CA GLU A 453 -1.55 10.70 -22.10
C GLU A 453 -1.67 10.63 -20.56
N TYR A 454 -1.60 9.43 -19.97
CA TYR A 454 -1.57 9.26 -18.52
C TYR A 454 -0.31 9.85 -17.87
N GLU A 455 0.87 9.68 -18.48
CA GLU A 455 2.10 10.32 -17.99
C GLU A 455 1.96 11.85 -17.93
N GLN A 456 1.34 12.44 -18.95
CA GLN A 456 1.11 13.89 -19.00
C GLN A 456 0.09 14.34 -17.94
N ALA A 457 -1.01 13.59 -17.77
CA ALA A 457 -2.01 13.86 -16.75
C ALA A 457 -1.43 13.76 -15.33
N LEU A 458 -0.61 12.74 -15.04
CA LEU A 458 0.08 12.61 -13.75
C LEU A 458 1.09 13.74 -13.51
N ALA A 459 1.79 14.20 -14.55
CA ALA A 459 2.71 15.33 -14.45
C ALA A 459 1.97 16.62 -14.08
N GLN A 460 0.83 16.88 -14.72
CA GLN A 460 -0.02 18.03 -14.41
C GLN A 460 -0.58 17.94 -12.99
N PHE A 461 -1.14 16.79 -12.63
CA PHE A 461 -1.65 16.54 -11.28
C PHE A 461 -0.58 16.78 -10.21
N LEU A 462 0.63 16.22 -10.37
CA LEU A 462 1.74 16.43 -9.43
C LEU A 462 2.15 17.90 -9.31
N ALA A 463 2.15 18.66 -10.41
CA ALA A 463 2.45 20.07 -10.39
C ALA A 463 1.40 20.87 -9.60
N GLU A 464 0.12 20.52 -9.72
CA GLU A 464 -0.97 21.11 -8.94
C GLU A 464 -0.87 20.75 -7.46
N GLN A 465 -0.63 19.47 -7.14
CA GLN A 465 -0.51 19.00 -5.76
C GLN A 465 0.67 19.67 -5.02
N LYS A 466 1.80 19.87 -5.70
CA LYS A 466 2.96 20.58 -5.12
C LYS A 466 2.66 22.05 -4.82
N LYS A 467 1.95 22.75 -5.71
CA LYS A 467 1.52 24.14 -5.44
C LYS A 467 0.60 24.23 -4.22
N ILE A 468 -0.30 23.25 -4.06
CA ILE A 468 -1.17 23.18 -2.89
C ILE A 468 -0.35 22.89 -1.63
N GLU A 469 0.57 21.92 -1.69
CA GLU A 469 1.46 21.58 -0.57
C GLU A 469 2.34 22.77 -0.15
N GLU A 470 2.88 23.53 -1.10
CA GLU A 470 3.64 24.77 -0.84
C GLU A 470 2.77 25.80 -0.10
N THR A 471 1.50 25.94 -0.50
CA THR A 471 0.54 26.86 0.14
C THR A 471 0.10 26.36 1.53
N GLU A 472 -0.09 25.06 1.71
CA GLU A 472 -0.46 24.44 2.98
C GLU A 472 0.72 24.44 3.98
N ASN A 473 1.95 24.31 3.49
CA ASN A 473 3.17 24.32 4.30
C ASN A 473 3.80 25.70 4.47
N ASP A 474 3.23 26.75 3.88
CA ASP A 474 3.64 28.12 4.09
C ASP A 474 3.68 28.45 5.60
N PRO A 475 4.86 28.79 6.17
CA PRO A 475 5.01 29.08 7.59
C PRO A 475 4.14 30.25 8.05
N GLN A 476 3.95 31.26 7.19
CA GLN A 476 3.15 32.44 7.46
C GLN A 476 1.66 32.06 7.49
N ARG A 477 1.19 31.23 6.56
CA ARG A 477 -0.19 30.72 6.58
C ARG A 477 -0.47 29.87 7.82
N LYS A 478 0.45 28.98 8.20
CA LYS A 478 0.33 28.19 9.44
C LYS A 478 0.27 29.08 10.68
N ARG A 479 1.11 30.12 10.72
CA ARG A 479 1.07 31.13 11.79
C ARG A 479 -0.30 31.81 11.84
N TRP A 480 -0.84 32.29 10.71
CA TRP A 480 -2.16 32.92 10.66
C TRP A 480 -3.28 32.01 11.15
N LEU A 481 -3.32 30.75 10.72
CA LEU A 481 -4.32 29.79 11.19
C LEU A 481 -4.22 29.53 12.71
N SER A 482 -3.00 29.45 13.25
CA SER A 482 -2.79 29.34 14.70
C SER A 482 -3.25 30.61 15.44
N GLU A 483 -3.02 31.79 14.87
CA GLU A 483 -3.48 33.06 15.45
C GLU A 483 -5.02 33.17 15.40
N ILE A 484 -5.67 32.67 14.35
CA ILE A 484 -7.14 32.58 14.26
C ILE A 484 -7.70 31.70 15.37
N GLU A 485 -7.13 30.51 15.59
CA GLU A 485 -7.58 29.63 16.68
C GLU A 485 -7.37 30.26 18.07
N ASN A 486 -6.27 31.00 18.26
CA ASN A 486 -6.06 31.78 19.47
C ASN A 486 -7.11 32.90 19.63
N ALA A 487 -7.44 33.62 18.57
CA ALA A 487 -8.48 34.64 18.59
C ALA A 487 -9.87 34.07 18.90
N LYS A 488 -10.22 32.90 18.36
CA LYS A 488 -11.45 32.17 18.74
C LYS A 488 -11.47 31.78 20.21
N LEU A 489 -10.32 31.43 20.80
CA LEU A 489 -10.23 31.18 22.23
C LEU A 489 -10.49 32.46 23.03
N LEU A 490 -9.92 33.59 22.60
CA LEU A 490 -10.16 34.90 23.22
C LEU A 490 -11.64 35.31 23.14
N GLU A 491 -12.34 35.05 22.03
CA GLU A 491 -13.80 35.26 21.94
C GLU A 491 -14.57 34.45 23.00
N LYS A 492 -14.23 33.16 23.18
CA LYS A 492 -14.82 32.32 24.25
C LYS A 492 -14.52 32.88 25.63
N GLU A 493 -13.38 33.54 25.81
CA GLU A 493 -13.00 34.21 27.05
C GLU A 493 -13.63 35.60 27.25
N LEU A 494 -14.47 36.02 26.30
CA LEU A 494 -15.09 37.35 26.23
C LEU A 494 -14.08 38.48 25.99
N GLU A 495 -12.90 38.17 25.45
CA GLU A 495 -11.83 39.12 25.07
C GLU A 495 -11.96 39.55 23.60
N TYR A 496 -13.16 39.97 23.19
CA TYR A 496 -13.51 40.28 21.80
C TYR A 496 -12.61 41.35 21.16
N GLY A 497 -12.25 42.41 21.90
CA GLY A 497 -11.33 43.43 21.39
C GLY A 497 -9.96 42.87 20.99
N LYS A 498 -9.39 41.96 21.79
CA LYS A 498 -8.11 41.32 21.47
C LYS A 498 -8.23 40.35 20.29
N ALA A 499 -9.36 39.65 20.17
CA ALA A 499 -9.63 38.78 19.03
C ALA A 499 -9.71 39.58 17.71
N ILE A 500 -10.45 40.70 17.71
CA ILE A 500 -10.55 41.63 16.58
C ILE A 500 -9.17 42.16 16.18
N GLU A 501 -8.34 42.59 17.13
CA GLU A 501 -6.97 43.05 16.86
C GLU A 501 -6.12 41.99 16.14
N ILE A 502 -6.24 40.71 16.54
CA ILE A 502 -5.53 39.61 15.89
C ILE A 502 -6.05 39.41 14.46
N TYR A 503 -7.36 39.34 14.26
CA TYR A 503 -7.96 39.13 12.94
C TYR A 503 -7.66 40.27 11.96
N GLU A 504 -7.78 41.52 12.40
CA GLU A 504 -7.40 42.67 11.56
C GLU A 504 -5.91 42.66 11.22
N ARG A 505 -5.06 42.27 12.18
CA ARG A 505 -3.62 42.18 11.95
C ARG A 505 -3.29 41.15 10.86
N ILE A 506 -3.86 39.95 10.94
CA ILE A 506 -3.59 38.92 9.92
C ILE A 506 -4.16 39.31 8.55
N GLN A 507 -5.30 40.00 8.48
CA GLN A 507 -5.82 40.56 7.22
C GLN A 507 -4.85 41.61 6.65
N LYS A 508 -4.34 42.52 7.49
CA LYS A 508 -3.32 43.52 7.11
C LYS A 508 -2.01 42.87 6.65
N GLU A 509 -1.63 41.74 7.26
CA GLU A 509 -0.47 40.92 6.85
C GLU A 509 -0.71 40.18 5.51
N GLY A 510 -1.95 40.13 5.01
CA GLY A 510 -2.30 39.59 3.68
C GLY A 510 -3.20 38.37 3.67
N PHE A 511 -3.73 37.92 4.81
CA PHE A 511 -4.68 36.81 4.87
C PHE A 511 -6.04 37.24 4.30
N GLN A 512 -6.46 36.64 3.19
CA GLN A 512 -7.74 36.90 2.54
C GLN A 512 -8.69 35.71 2.73
N ASP A 513 -9.79 35.92 3.44
CA ASP A 513 -10.81 34.90 3.66
C ASP A 513 -12.19 35.53 3.86
N ALA A 514 -13.14 35.19 2.99
CA ALA A 514 -14.46 35.82 2.97
C ALA A 514 -15.33 35.46 4.19
N GLU A 515 -15.04 34.34 4.88
CA GLU A 515 -15.74 34.00 6.13
C GLU A 515 -15.21 34.84 7.28
N LEU A 516 -13.89 35.01 7.36
CA LEU A 516 -13.25 35.88 8.34
C LEU A 516 -13.71 37.34 8.18
N ASP A 517 -13.82 37.84 6.95
CA ASP A 517 -14.32 39.20 6.68
C ASP A 517 -15.73 39.40 7.27
N LYS A 518 -16.64 38.46 6.98
CA LYS A 518 -18.02 38.49 7.53
C LYS A 518 -18.04 38.35 9.05
N HIS A 519 -17.18 37.50 9.61
CA HIS A 519 -17.08 37.32 11.05
C HIS A 519 -16.60 38.61 11.71
N LEU A 520 -15.60 39.28 11.15
CA LEU A 520 -15.10 40.57 11.63
C LEU A 520 -16.17 41.67 11.58
N GLU A 521 -16.91 41.78 10.47
CA GLU A 521 -18.04 42.73 10.38
C GLU A 521 -19.07 42.49 11.50
N GLN A 522 -19.39 41.23 11.77
CA GLN A 522 -20.31 40.87 12.84
C GLN A 522 -19.72 41.16 14.22
N LEU A 523 -18.43 40.87 14.44
CA LEU A 523 -17.73 41.19 15.68
C LEU A 523 -17.74 42.70 15.94
N HIS A 524 -17.46 43.54 14.95
CA HIS A 524 -17.53 45.00 15.09
C HIS A 524 -18.96 45.48 15.41
N LYS A 525 -19.97 44.91 14.75
CA LYS A 525 -21.37 45.25 15.04
C LYS A 525 -21.76 44.95 16.49
N ASP A 526 -21.22 43.88 17.06
CA ASP A 526 -21.51 43.46 18.43
C ASP A 526 -20.59 44.15 19.47
N TRP A 527 -19.33 44.41 19.10
CA TRP A 527 -18.28 44.89 19.98
C TRP A 527 -18.01 46.39 19.89
N ASP A 528 -18.42 47.13 18.87
CA ASP A 528 -18.08 48.56 18.83
C ASP A 528 -18.88 49.36 19.86
N ALA A 529 -18.25 50.40 20.42
CA ALA A 529 -18.90 51.27 21.38
C ALA A 529 -20.04 52.06 20.72
N ARG A 530 -21.12 52.26 21.47
CA ARG A 530 -22.36 52.90 20.97
C ARG A 530 -22.49 54.35 21.44
N SER A 531 -21.72 54.72 22.47
CA SER A 531 -21.58 56.08 22.98
C SER A 531 -20.29 56.18 23.81
N PRO A 532 -19.77 57.39 24.09
CA PRO A 532 -18.61 57.57 24.96
C PRO A 532 -18.82 56.98 26.37
N GLU A 533 -20.03 57.07 26.93
CA GLU A 533 -20.33 56.48 28.23
C GLU A 533 -20.28 54.95 28.20
N HIS A 534 -20.67 54.34 27.07
CA HIS A 534 -20.55 52.90 26.86
C HIS A 534 -19.09 52.47 26.78
N GLU A 535 -18.25 53.24 26.09
CA GLU A 535 -16.81 52.99 26.02
C GLU A 535 -16.15 53.07 27.40
N GLU A 536 -16.47 54.11 28.20
CA GLU A 536 -15.99 54.23 29.59
C GLU A 536 -16.44 53.05 30.46
N ALA A 537 -17.71 52.63 30.34
CA ALA A 537 -18.24 51.50 31.08
C ALA A 537 -17.49 50.19 30.73
N ARG A 538 -17.25 49.92 29.45
CA ARG A 538 -16.44 48.77 29.01
C ARG A 538 -14.99 48.88 29.47
N GLY A 539 -14.40 50.07 29.40
CA GLY A 539 -13.06 50.33 29.93
C GLY A 539 -12.93 49.94 31.40
N PHE A 540 -13.91 50.33 32.22
CA PHE A 540 -13.98 49.90 33.62
C PHE A 540 -14.13 48.37 33.75
N ILE A 541 -15.07 47.75 33.04
CA ILE A 541 -15.37 46.30 33.12
C ILE A 541 -14.16 45.45 32.74
N TYR A 542 -13.38 45.87 31.73
CA TYR A 542 -12.29 45.06 31.19
C TYR A 542 -10.94 45.33 31.88
N ARG A 543 -10.66 46.59 32.26
CA ARG A 543 -9.33 46.98 32.74
C ARG A 543 -9.26 47.17 34.25
N VAL A 544 -10.35 47.65 34.86
CA VAL A 544 -10.36 48.03 36.28
C VAL A 544 -11.02 46.96 37.13
N TRP A 545 -12.27 46.59 36.82
CA TRP A 545 -13.06 45.69 37.66
C TRP A 545 -12.34 44.38 37.98
N PRO A 546 -11.76 43.62 37.01
CA PRO A 546 -11.17 42.32 37.28
C PRO A 546 -9.85 42.38 38.06
N THR A 547 -9.24 43.57 38.17
CA THR A 547 -7.90 43.77 38.78
C THR A 547 -7.97 44.34 40.19
N LEU A 548 -9.18 44.64 40.71
CA LEU A 548 -9.36 45.14 42.06
C LEU A 548 -9.02 44.08 43.11
N ASP A 549 -8.33 44.51 44.16
CA ASP A 549 -8.13 43.72 45.38
C ASP A 549 -9.35 43.83 46.30
N LEU A 550 -9.42 42.94 47.30
CA LEU A 550 -10.55 42.86 48.22
C LEU A 550 -10.81 44.17 48.98
N ALA A 551 -9.76 44.92 49.29
CA ALA A 551 -9.83 46.19 50.02
C ALA A 551 -10.55 47.29 49.22
N ARG A 552 -10.45 47.24 47.88
CA ARG A 552 -11.02 48.25 46.98
C ARG A 552 -12.33 47.82 46.34
N LEU A 553 -12.84 46.62 46.64
CA LEU A 553 -14.11 46.16 46.08
C LEU A 553 -15.29 47.03 46.53
N GLU A 554 -15.43 47.28 47.84
CA GLU A 554 -16.60 47.99 48.40
C GLU A 554 -16.82 49.37 47.75
N GLU A 555 -15.75 50.17 47.60
CA GLU A 555 -15.81 51.50 46.99
C GLU A 555 -16.12 51.48 45.48
N ASN A 556 -15.90 50.35 44.80
CA ASN A 556 -16.06 50.23 43.35
C ASN A 556 -17.33 49.47 42.93
N VAL A 557 -18.05 48.82 43.86
CA VAL A 557 -19.38 48.22 43.58
C VAL A 557 -20.35 49.22 42.94
N PRO A 558 -20.49 50.49 43.42
CA PRO A 558 -21.39 51.45 42.78
C PRO A 558 -20.98 51.78 41.33
N LYS A 559 -19.68 51.75 41.02
CA LYS A 559 -19.19 51.95 39.64
C LYS A 559 -19.52 50.75 38.75
N ALA A 560 -19.43 49.53 39.28
CA ALA A 560 -19.85 48.33 38.58
C ALA A 560 -21.37 48.31 38.31
N GLN A 561 -22.19 48.75 39.26
CA GLN A 561 -23.62 48.95 39.06
C GLN A 561 -23.91 50.00 37.98
N LYS A 562 -23.20 51.13 37.99
CA LYS A 562 -23.32 52.14 36.93
C LYS A 562 -22.94 51.57 35.56
N ALA A 563 -21.84 50.82 35.48
CA ALA A 563 -21.40 50.17 34.25
C ALA A 563 -22.44 49.15 33.73
N LEU A 564 -23.03 48.35 34.62
CA LEU A 564 -24.14 47.44 34.29
C LEU A 564 -25.33 48.20 33.69
N GLN A 565 -25.76 49.32 34.29
CA GLN A 565 -26.87 50.11 33.77
C GLN A 565 -26.56 50.70 32.39
N THR A 566 -25.33 51.18 32.18
CA THR A 566 -24.90 51.70 30.88
C THR A 566 -24.91 50.60 29.81
N CYS A 567 -24.30 49.44 30.07
CA CYS A 567 -24.31 48.31 29.14
C CYS A 567 -25.74 47.78 28.90
N LYS A 568 -26.61 47.78 29.90
CA LYS A 568 -28.03 47.40 29.78
C LYS A 568 -28.79 48.31 28.83
N LYS A 569 -28.64 49.63 28.94
CA LYS A 569 -29.33 50.62 28.09
C LYS A 569 -29.02 50.39 26.62
N VAL A 570 -27.78 50.05 26.31
CA VAL A 570 -27.31 49.81 24.96
C VAL A 570 -27.33 48.33 24.58
N ARG A 571 -27.93 47.44 25.39
CA ARG A 571 -28.00 45.98 25.15
C ARG A 571 -26.64 45.33 24.84
N ASP A 572 -25.57 45.78 25.49
CA ASP A 572 -24.24 45.19 25.38
C ASP A 572 -24.15 43.88 26.17
N ARG A 573 -24.55 42.79 25.53
CA ARG A 573 -24.53 41.46 26.14
C ARG A 573 -23.11 41.02 26.53
N ILE A 574 -22.12 41.32 25.69
CA ILE A 574 -20.73 40.89 25.88
C ILE A 574 -20.16 41.56 27.14
N GLY A 575 -20.30 42.88 27.27
CA GLY A 575 -19.83 43.60 28.46
C GLY A 575 -20.53 43.16 29.74
N ILE A 576 -21.84 42.86 29.68
CA ILE A 576 -22.59 42.35 30.85
C ILE A 576 -22.09 40.94 31.25
N GLN A 577 -21.84 40.05 30.28
CA GLN A 577 -21.26 38.73 30.55
C GLN A 577 -19.85 38.83 31.12
N LYS A 578 -19.03 39.77 30.62
CA LYS A 578 -17.68 40.00 31.15
C LYS A 578 -17.73 40.51 32.59
N LEU A 579 -18.64 41.44 32.88
CA LEU A 579 -18.86 41.95 34.23
C LEU A 579 -19.29 40.83 35.18
N LEU A 580 -20.17 39.92 34.75
CA LEU A 580 -20.54 38.74 35.53
C LEU A 580 -19.32 37.89 35.85
N ARG A 581 -18.49 37.57 34.84
CA ARG A 581 -17.28 36.76 35.03
C ARG A 581 -16.32 37.38 36.04
N GLY A 582 -16.07 38.68 35.95
CA GLY A 582 -15.25 39.39 36.94
C GLY A 582 -15.87 39.38 38.34
N THR A 583 -17.18 39.57 38.44
CA THR A 583 -17.92 39.56 39.72
C THR A 583 -17.88 38.18 40.39
N LEU A 584 -18.01 37.09 39.62
CA LEU A 584 -17.84 35.73 40.13
C LEU A 584 -16.41 35.48 40.61
N GLY A 585 -15.40 35.96 39.87
CA GLY A 585 -14.00 35.88 40.31
C GLY A 585 -13.75 36.58 41.66
N HIS A 586 -14.38 37.72 41.88
CA HIS A 586 -14.32 38.42 43.18
C HIS A 586 -15.06 37.67 44.28
N ALA A 587 -16.23 37.08 43.97
CA ALA A 587 -16.97 36.25 44.92
C ALA A 587 -16.14 35.05 45.39
N ASP A 588 -15.47 34.35 44.47
CA ASP A 588 -14.59 33.22 44.78
C ASP A 588 -13.40 33.63 45.65
N GLN A 589 -12.80 34.80 45.39
CA GLN A 589 -11.70 35.33 46.20
C GLN A 589 -12.16 35.72 47.62
N LEU A 590 -13.33 36.35 47.73
CA LEU A 590 -13.94 36.69 49.02
C LEU A 590 -14.27 35.44 49.83
N GLU A 591 -14.84 34.41 49.20
CA GLU A 591 -15.15 33.14 49.85
C GLU A 591 -13.89 32.46 50.39
N LYS A 592 -12.84 32.34 49.55
CA LYS A 592 -11.54 31.78 49.99
C LYS A 592 -10.97 32.52 51.19
N LYS A 593 -10.97 33.87 51.14
CA LYS A 593 -10.45 34.69 52.24
C LYS A 593 -11.28 34.54 53.52
N LEU A 594 -12.61 34.48 53.40
CA LEU A 594 -13.51 34.27 54.54
C LEU A 594 -13.32 32.89 55.20
N VAL A 595 -12.97 31.86 54.42
CA VAL A 595 -12.65 30.51 54.95
C VAL A 595 -11.29 30.48 55.65
N GLU A 596 -10.33 31.28 55.20
CA GLU A 596 -8.99 31.38 55.82
C GLU A 596 -9.01 32.07 57.19
N LEU A 597 -9.92 33.04 57.38
CA LEU A 597 -10.05 33.79 58.63
C LEU A 597 -10.57 32.90 59.77
N ARG A 598 -10.02 33.07 60.97
CA ARG A 598 -10.43 32.32 62.18
C ARG A 598 -11.01 33.28 63.23
N PRO A 599 -12.20 33.84 62.97
CA PRO A 599 -12.81 34.86 63.83
C PRO A 599 -13.11 34.37 65.25
N ASP A 600 -13.23 33.05 65.45
CA ASP A 600 -13.44 32.44 66.77
C ASP A 600 -12.16 32.37 67.64
N LEU A 601 -10.99 32.64 67.05
CA LEU A 601 -9.67 32.51 67.70
C LEU A 601 -8.86 33.82 67.69
N VAL A 602 -9.12 34.73 66.74
CA VAL A 602 -8.36 35.98 66.55
C VAL A 602 -9.33 37.16 66.44
N ILE A 603 -9.23 38.12 67.37
CA ILE A 603 -10.14 39.29 67.44
C ILE A 603 -10.02 40.19 66.20
N ASP A 604 -8.81 40.31 65.62
CA ASP A 604 -8.61 41.10 64.40
C ASP A 604 -9.26 40.43 63.18
N ASP A 605 -9.27 39.09 63.12
CA ASP A 605 -9.98 38.31 62.09
C ASP A 605 -11.50 38.49 62.20
N GLU A 606 -12.06 38.72 63.40
CA GLU A 606 -13.48 38.99 63.59
C GLU A 606 -13.92 40.26 62.87
N LYS A 607 -13.14 41.34 62.99
CA LYS A 607 -13.42 42.62 62.32
C LYS A 607 -13.25 42.52 60.81
N GLU A 608 -12.18 41.87 60.35
CA GLU A 608 -11.94 41.65 58.92
C GLU A 608 -13.05 40.77 58.30
N ALA A 609 -13.45 39.69 58.97
CA ALA A 609 -14.52 38.81 58.51
C ALA A 609 -15.87 39.53 58.40
N LEU A 610 -16.20 40.43 59.34
CA LEU A 610 -17.44 41.21 59.29
C LEU A 610 -17.45 42.16 58.08
N GLN A 611 -16.32 42.82 57.80
CA GLN A 611 -16.18 43.71 56.65
C GLN A 611 -16.27 42.92 55.34
N LEU A 612 -15.54 41.81 55.20
CA LEU A 612 -15.55 41.00 53.98
C LEU A 612 -16.92 40.34 53.74
N LYS A 613 -17.67 39.96 54.80
CA LYS A 613 -19.06 39.48 54.67
C LYS A 613 -19.97 40.53 54.05
N LYS A 614 -19.88 41.79 54.51
CA LYS A 614 -20.65 42.90 53.94
C LYS A 614 -20.34 43.10 52.45
N VAL A 615 -19.06 43.06 52.08
CA VAL A 615 -18.64 43.18 50.67
C VAL A 615 -19.13 41.97 49.85
N SER A 616 -19.08 40.76 50.42
CA SER A 616 -19.59 39.54 49.79
C SER A 616 -21.09 39.61 49.50
N GLU A 617 -21.90 40.14 50.41
CA GLU A 617 -23.34 40.37 50.17
C GLU A 617 -23.59 41.35 49.03
N GLN A 618 -22.81 42.44 48.95
CA GLN A 618 -22.92 43.42 47.87
C GLN A 618 -22.52 42.83 46.51
N ILE A 619 -21.44 42.04 46.47
CA ILE A 619 -20.98 41.34 45.26
C ILE A 619 -22.00 40.28 44.83
N SER A 620 -22.57 39.53 45.77
CA SER A 620 -23.62 38.54 45.52
C SER A 620 -24.86 39.19 44.92
N LYS A 621 -25.31 40.31 45.49
CA LYS A 621 -26.44 41.09 44.97
C LYS A 621 -26.17 41.61 43.56
N LEU A 622 -24.98 42.18 43.32
CA LEU A 622 -24.57 42.62 41.99
C LEU A 622 -24.58 41.44 40.99
N GLY A 623 -24.08 40.27 41.40
CA GLY A 623 -24.11 39.06 40.58
C GLY A 623 -25.52 38.65 40.17
N MET A 624 -26.49 38.68 41.09
CA MET A 624 -27.91 38.43 40.81
C MET A 624 -28.48 39.46 39.84
N ASP A 625 -28.24 40.76 40.09
CA ASP A 625 -28.71 41.84 39.21
C ASP A 625 -28.17 41.69 37.77
N ILE A 626 -26.91 41.25 37.62
CA ILE A 626 -26.31 40.97 36.32
C ILE A 626 -26.96 39.77 35.65
N GLN A 627 -27.18 38.67 36.38
CA GLN A 627 -27.82 37.47 35.85
C GLN A 627 -29.26 37.72 35.40
N ASP A 628 -30.03 38.48 36.17
CA ASP A 628 -31.40 38.85 35.81
C ASP A 628 -31.43 39.77 34.59
N CYS A 629 -30.45 40.67 34.47
CA CYS A 629 -30.27 41.48 33.27
C CYS A 629 -30.00 40.61 32.03
N LEU A 630 -29.11 39.61 32.13
CA LEU A 630 -28.81 38.69 31.03
C LEU A 630 -30.01 37.83 30.64
N LYS A 631 -30.79 37.33 31.60
CA LYS A 631 -32.03 36.59 31.33
C LYS A 631 -33.03 37.46 30.56
N ALA A 632 -33.26 38.70 31.01
CA ALA A 632 -34.17 39.63 30.36
C ALA A 632 -33.75 40.03 28.93
N LEU A 633 -32.46 39.91 28.60
CA LEU A 633 -31.92 40.10 27.25
C LEU A 633 -32.01 38.86 26.36
N ASN A 634 -32.26 37.66 26.92
CA ASN A 634 -32.48 36.42 26.16
C ASN A 634 -33.95 36.21 25.78
N ASP A 635 -34.88 36.70 26.60
CA ASP A 635 -36.32 36.51 26.41
C ASP A 635 -36.95 37.52 25.42
N LYS A 636 -36.13 38.38 24.80
CA LYS A 636 -36.51 39.41 23.83
C LYS A 636 -35.62 39.35 22.60
#